data_AF-A0A0G0G2J6-F1
#
_entry.id   AF-A0A0G0G2J6-F1
#
_cell.length_a   1.000
_cell.length_b   1.000
_cell.length_c   1.000
_cell.angle_alpha   90.00
_cell.angle_beta   90.00
_cell.angle_gamma   90.00
#
_symmetry.space_group_name_H-M   'P 1'
#
loop_
_entity.id
_entity.type
_entity.pdbx_description
1 polymer ?
#
loop_
_entity_poly.entity_id
_entity_poly.type
_entity_poly.pdbx_seq_one_letter_code
_entity_poly.pdbx_strand_id
1 'polypeptide(L)'
;MDRQKPEISNFNFSLKHALLIGAYTGIDQSQITTLLPQQKQKIYLGLVKQLELVSFLHQPKPDQPLPKDVLKTTITHFTNTNQLSIDQLIAQVNSILLFGEVRDINGTPAESLHNELSHFWRILGWEELSEITEKSKHIPGTLDDIEANCGNLIRTMTLLKEYWEESKIGPKLVNPEKNIKTSIESTDGYAFVRQLNYPYASAIVTGRDKGYPKANGKQDYKEKAQLLEQLLSKFPAEFAFLVFEYYAFTKGWSTENYNIAVAQEYIDQHGNRKIKGYTVGRFAFLLTQDAGTSIISNSDNHVPVGSPDKTSVTSFDIDAEAGNVLSIVHGETARFITRFPDVCNVLTGNKNQLINLTSALTVAHEKKPIVTIILGKATKKQVVEINEDGIDQSLSKVVKFLRTNKINVVSLEAGHIHADRKPTNLQKLGITIGAKLYSQLEQMGINVKKQPMIDEDHVINSLDYVSYLNLMYSLGYDAEELIFESSPVIREIAVATIVTLLSQQPESFSMNGNALIFNVPDTELQVEFIKDITEPVIELGCVIFDVGLSLYKAFPELEYLYSNVPGKNIHQEMLKIYNEKVSSAERSKSSKEKFPVKTKTYSELESHEGLPQLPSKNIAVCNVLEGFYAPQQEKLKAVLTSLGIDLNIIGISITDQGLKVSLN
;
A
#
# COMPACT_ATOMS: atom_id res chain seq x y z
N MET A 1 21.40 34.92 -11.10
CA MET A 1 21.41 34.73 -9.63
C MET A 1 21.06 33.27 -9.38
N ASP A 2 22.08 32.42 -9.34
CA ASP A 2 21.93 31.03 -8.93
C ASP A 2 21.38 31.02 -7.51
N ARG A 3 20.13 30.58 -7.36
CA ARG A 3 19.62 30.27 -6.02
C ARG A 3 20.42 29.06 -5.55
N GLN A 4 21.35 29.31 -4.64
CA GLN A 4 21.97 28.27 -3.83
C GLN A 4 20.88 27.26 -3.45
N LYS A 5 21.10 25.98 -3.80
CA LYS A 5 20.32 24.89 -3.22
C LYS A 5 20.28 25.15 -1.71
N PRO A 6 19.11 25.12 -1.06
CA PRO A 6 19.05 25.35 0.38
C PRO A 6 20.05 24.39 1.02
N GLU A 7 21.09 24.94 1.66
CA GLU A 7 21.90 24.19 2.61
C GLU A 7 20.93 23.78 3.70
N ILE A 8 20.49 22.53 3.64
CA ILE A 8 19.64 21.96 4.67
C ILE A 8 20.52 21.94 5.93
N SER A 9 20.08 22.68 6.95
CA SER A 9 20.67 22.73 8.29
C SER A 9 21.12 21.35 8.77
N ASN A 10 22.28 21.27 9.41
CA ASN A 10 22.88 20.08 10.04
C ASN A 10 21.84 19.17 10.70
N PHE A 11 21.28 18.23 9.94
CA PHE A 11 20.40 17.20 10.46
C PHE A 11 21.29 16.18 11.17
N ASN A 12 21.26 16.19 12.51
CA ASN A 12 22.05 15.30 13.32
C ASN A 12 21.35 13.94 13.44
N PHE A 13 21.59 13.08 12.45
CA PHE A 13 21.06 11.73 12.44
C PHE A 13 21.66 10.91 13.59
N SER A 14 20.81 10.52 14.55
CA SER A 14 21.20 9.74 15.73
C SER A 14 20.81 8.26 15.60
N LEU A 15 21.33 7.42 16.51
CA LEU A 15 20.94 6.01 16.62
C LEU A 15 19.43 5.81 16.72
N LYS A 16 18.73 6.71 17.40
CA LYS A 16 17.27 6.66 17.53
C LYS A 16 16.55 6.87 16.19
N HIS A 17 17.12 7.67 15.30
CA HIS A 17 16.56 7.81 13.94
C HIS A 17 16.68 6.48 13.18
N ALA A 18 17.82 5.80 13.31
CA ALA A 18 18.01 4.47 12.72
C ALA A 18 17.06 3.43 13.32
N LEU A 19 16.83 3.45 14.65
CA LEU A 19 15.87 2.55 15.30
C LEU A 19 14.44 2.76 14.81
N LEU A 20 13.99 4.02 14.65
CA LEU A 20 12.66 4.30 14.11
C LEU A 20 12.53 3.84 12.66
N ILE A 21 13.56 4.08 11.83
CA ILE A 21 13.59 3.59 10.46
C ILE A 21 13.52 2.07 10.46
N GLY A 22 14.39 1.38 11.20
CA GLY A 22 14.41 -0.09 11.21
C GLY A 22 13.10 -0.71 11.69
N ALA A 23 12.45 -0.10 12.69
CA ALA A 23 11.13 -0.54 13.15
C ALA A 23 10.08 -0.55 12.04
N TYR A 24 9.94 0.54 11.28
CA TYR A 24 8.88 0.68 10.27
C TYR A 24 9.25 0.17 8.88
N THR A 25 10.55 0.14 8.56
CA THR A 25 11.02 -0.22 7.22
C THR A 25 11.55 -1.65 7.13
N GLY A 26 11.85 -2.29 8.27
CA GLY A 26 12.56 -3.56 8.33
C GLY A 26 14.04 -3.47 7.95
N ILE A 27 14.54 -2.29 7.57
CA ILE A 27 15.94 -2.05 7.21
C ILE A 27 16.80 -2.15 8.48
N ASP A 28 17.85 -2.96 8.44
CA ASP A 28 18.70 -3.15 9.61
C ASP A 28 19.37 -1.83 10.01
N GLN A 29 19.48 -1.61 11.32
CA GLN A 29 20.12 -0.43 11.88
C GLN A 29 21.56 -0.26 11.36
N SER A 30 22.31 -1.36 11.22
CA SER A 30 23.67 -1.40 10.69
C SER A 30 23.71 -0.88 9.24
N GLN A 31 22.83 -1.36 8.37
CA GLN A 31 22.68 -0.88 7.00
C GLN A 31 22.44 0.63 6.98
N ILE A 32 21.46 1.09 7.76
CA ILE A 32 21.12 2.53 7.84
C ILE A 32 22.32 3.35 8.29
N THR A 33 23.10 2.87 9.26
CA THR A 33 24.28 3.58 9.75
C THR A 33 25.41 3.67 8.75
N THR A 34 25.50 2.75 7.79
CA THR A 34 26.53 2.77 6.72
C THR A 34 26.20 3.68 5.54
N LEU A 35 24.94 4.12 5.40
CA LEU A 35 24.53 5.01 4.30
C LEU A 35 25.21 6.38 4.36
N LEU A 36 25.18 7.12 3.24
CA LEU A 36 25.61 8.51 3.22
C LEU A 36 24.64 9.39 4.02
N PRO A 37 25.10 10.49 4.66
CA PRO A 37 24.23 11.37 5.45
C PRO A 37 22.98 11.85 4.72
N GLN A 38 23.09 12.16 3.43
CA GLN A 38 21.97 12.60 2.58
C GLN A 38 20.93 11.48 2.37
N GLN A 39 21.38 10.24 2.19
CA GLN A 39 20.50 9.07 2.07
C GLN A 39 19.76 8.83 3.39
N LYS A 40 20.46 8.83 4.54
CA LYS A 40 19.84 8.69 5.87
C LYS A 40 18.74 9.73 6.10
N GLN A 41 19.03 10.98 5.76
CA GLN A 41 18.09 12.07 5.88
C GLN A 41 16.87 11.88 4.96
N LYS A 42 17.10 11.51 3.70
CA LYS A 42 16.02 11.26 2.74
C LYS A 42 15.09 10.14 3.24
N ILE A 43 15.65 9.02 3.67
CA ILE A 43 14.91 7.87 4.19
C ILE A 43 14.07 8.27 5.41
N TYR A 44 14.70 8.94 6.38
CA TYR A 44 14.02 9.42 7.57
C TYR A 44 12.86 10.36 7.24
N LEU A 45 13.11 11.38 6.40
CA LEU A 45 12.09 12.35 6.00
C LEU A 45 10.96 11.69 5.21
N GLY A 46 11.27 10.72 4.34
CA GLY A 46 10.27 9.93 3.63
C GLY A 46 9.36 9.17 4.59
N LEU A 47 9.92 8.42 5.54
CA LEU A 47 9.16 7.70 6.55
C LEU A 47 8.27 8.64 7.37
N VAL A 48 8.84 9.71 7.91
CA VAL A 48 8.07 10.68 8.72
C VAL A 48 6.95 11.31 7.88
N LYS A 49 7.22 11.67 6.63
CA LYS A 49 6.20 12.24 5.73
C LYS A 49 5.05 11.25 5.50
N GLN A 50 5.33 9.98 5.28
CA GLN A 50 4.28 8.96 5.12
C GLN A 50 3.43 8.84 6.38
N LEU A 51 4.05 8.69 7.55
CA LEU A 51 3.34 8.59 8.83
C LEU A 51 2.49 9.85 9.10
N GLU A 52 3.03 11.05 8.83
CA GLU A 52 2.29 12.31 8.95
C GLU A 52 1.07 12.35 8.04
N LEU A 53 1.21 11.95 6.76
CA LEU A 53 0.12 11.92 5.80
C LEU A 53 -0.96 10.93 6.23
N VAL A 54 -0.58 9.72 6.65
CA VAL A 54 -1.53 8.71 7.11
C VAL A 54 -2.27 9.19 8.36
N SER A 55 -1.58 9.80 9.32
CA SER A 55 -2.23 10.34 10.53
C SER A 55 -3.28 11.41 10.23
N PHE A 56 -3.15 12.11 9.09
CA PHE A 56 -4.11 13.12 8.65
C PHE A 56 -5.47 12.56 8.23
N LEU A 57 -5.55 11.25 7.97
CA LEU A 57 -6.81 10.60 7.62
C LEU A 57 -7.85 10.69 8.75
N HIS A 58 -7.40 10.85 9.99
CA HIS A 58 -8.28 11.09 11.13
C HIS A 58 -8.78 12.54 11.19
N GLN A 59 -10.07 12.71 11.45
CA GLN A 59 -10.67 14.05 11.55
C GLN A 59 -10.15 14.82 12.77
N PRO A 60 -9.96 16.14 12.65
CA PRO A 60 -9.74 17.01 13.80
C PRO A 60 -10.91 16.90 14.78
N LYS A 61 -10.64 16.62 16.06
CA LYS A 61 -11.64 16.84 17.12
C LYS A 61 -11.53 18.32 17.57
N PRO A 62 -12.65 19.06 17.77
CA PRO A 62 -12.63 20.50 18.05
C PRO A 62 -11.72 20.93 19.21
N ASP A 63 -11.57 20.07 20.23
CA ASP A 63 -10.83 20.36 21.46
C ASP A 63 -9.52 19.55 21.62
N GLN A 64 -9.04 18.90 20.55
CA GLN A 64 -7.81 18.10 20.61
C GLN A 64 -6.79 18.57 19.57
N PRO A 65 -5.47 18.43 19.87
CA PRO A 65 -4.44 18.63 18.87
C PRO A 65 -4.69 17.75 17.64
N LEU A 66 -4.27 18.22 16.46
CA LEU A 66 -4.38 17.41 15.26
C LEU A 66 -3.54 16.13 15.41
N PRO A 67 -4.02 14.97 14.93
CA PRO A 67 -3.28 13.72 15.01
C PRO A 67 -1.84 13.81 14.50
N LYS A 68 -1.61 14.57 13.42
CA LYS A 68 -0.27 14.85 12.89
C LYS A 68 0.65 15.60 13.86
N ASP A 69 0.08 16.50 14.66
CA ASP A 69 0.84 17.29 15.64
C ASP A 69 1.20 16.41 16.86
N VAL A 70 0.30 15.49 17.23
CA VAL A 70 0.56 14.45 18.23
C VAL A 70 1.68 13.53 17.75
N LEU A 71 1.58 12.99 16.53
CA LEU A 71 2.59 12.13 15.92
C LEU A 71 3.97 12.81 15.89
N LYS A 72 4.02 14.06 15.40
CA LYS A 72 5.24 14.83 15.33
C LYS A 72 5.86 15.04 16.71
N THR A 73 5.04 15.37 17.71
CA THR A 73 5.48 15.50 19.10
C THR A 73 6.02 14.18 19.63
N THR A 74 5.32 13.06 19.40
CA THR A 74 5.72 11.71 19.80
C THR A 74 7.08 11.30 19.20
N ILE A 75 7.26 11.46 17.89
CA ILE A 75 8.52 11.17 17.21
C ILE A 75 9.64 12.08 17.73
N THR A 76 9.38 13.39 17.84
CA THR A 76 10.37 14.36 18.34
C THR A 76 10.79 14.05 19.77
N HIS A 77 9.85 13.65 20.63
CA HIS A 77 10.14 13.28 22.01
C HIS A 77 11.02 12.04 22.06
N PHE A 78 10.76 11.02 21.22
CA PHE A 78 11.63 9.86 21.12
C PHE A 78 13.02 10.21 20.61
N THR A 79 13.15 10.95 19.51
CA THR A 79 14.45 11.23 18.87
C THR A 79 15.34 12.17 19.69
N ASN A 80 14.74 13.09 20.46
CA ASN A 80 15.47 14.10 21.23
C ASN A 80 15.56 13.82 22.73
N THR A 81 14.77 12.88 23.29
CA THR A 81 14.80 12.56 24.73
C THR A 81 15.05 11.07 24.97
N ASN A 82 15.60 10.70 26.12
CA ASN A 82 15.79 9.30 26.51
C ASN A 82 14.57 8.68 27.22
N GLN A 83 13.39 9.29 27.11
CA GLN A 83 12.23 8.92 27.94
C GLN A 83 11.32 7.85 27.34
N LEU A 84 11.34 7.63 26.02
CA LEU A 84 10.57 6.59 25.34
C LEU A 84 11.49 5.47 24.84
N SER A 85 11.11 4.20 25.10
CA SER A 85 11.65 3.04 24.39
C SER A 85 11.10 2.96 22.96
N ILE A 86 11.73 2.16 22.11
CA ILE A 86 11.25 1.94 20.73
C ILE A 86 9.88 1.24 20.71
N ASP A 87 9.64 0.27 21.60
CA ASP A 87 8.35 -0.43 21.69
C ASP A 87 7.22 0.52 22.10
N GLN A 88 7.49 1.42 23.06
CA GLN A 88 6.54 2.44 23.47
C GLN A 88 6.23 3.41 22.33
N LEU A 89 7.25 3.80 21.55
CA LEU A 89 7.07 4.65 20.37
C LEU A 89 6.19 3.96 19.32
N ILE A 90 6.50 2.71 18.98
CA ILE A 90 5.74 1.91 18.01
C ILE A 90 4.28 1.83 18.42
N ALA A 91 4.00 1.49 19.69
CA ALA A 91 2.65 1.41 20.21
C ALA A 91 1.90 2.75 20.09
N GLN A 92 2.56 3.87 20.44
CA GLN A 92 1.96 5.20 20.33
C GLN A 92 1.70 5.61 18.88
N VAL A 93 2.67 5.40 17.98
CA VAL A 93 2.52 5.73 16.56
C VAL A 93 1.41 4.89 15.94
N ASN A 94 1.38 3.58 16.15
CA ASN A 94 0.34 2.70 15.62
C ASN A 94 -1.04 3.07 16.15
N SER A 95 -1.13 3.43 17.44
CA SER A 95 -2.35 3.97 18.01
C SER A 95 -2.81 5.22 17.26
N ILE A 96 -1.92 6.18 17.02
CA ILE A 96 -2.26 7.40 16.27
C ILE A 96 -2.70 7.06 14.85
N LEU A 97 -2.04 6.13 14.17
CA LEU A 97 -2.41 5.70 12.81
C LEU A 97 -3.78 5.04 12.78
N LEU A 98 -4.14 4.25 13.79
CA LEU A 98 -5.44 3.56 13.83
C LEU A 98 -6.58 4.44 14.32
N PHE A 99 -6.28 5.38 15.21
CA PHE A 99 -7.27 5.98 16.08
C PHE A 99 -7.24 7.51 16.12
N GLY A 100 -6.21 8.13 15.56
CA GLY A 100 -5.98 9.57 15.61
C GLY A 100 -5.47 10.07 16.96
N GLU A 101 -5.25 9.21 17.95
CA GLU A 101 -4.81 9.57 19.30
C GLU A 101 -3.97 8.47 19.93
N VAL A 102 -3.22 8.82 20.99
CA VAL A 102 -2.45 7.86 21.78
C VAL A 102 -3.37 7.16 22.78
N ARG A 103 -3.48 5.83 22.68
CA ARG A 103 -4.18 4.94 23.61
C ARG A 103 -3.49 3.59 23.70
N ASP A 104 -3.84 2.81 24.71
CA ASP A 104 -3.35 1.45 24.88
C ASP A 104 -3.91 0.54 23.78
N ILE A 105 -3.03 -0.23 23.13
CA ILE A 105 -3.34 -1.19 22.07
C ILE A 105 -3.04 -2.64 22.48
N ASN A 106 -2.52 -2.86 23.68
CA ASN A 106 -2.13 -4.19 24.15
C ASN A 106 -3.33 -5.14 24.18
N GLY A 107 -3.16 -6.35 23.66
CA GLY A 107 -4.21 -7.37 23.62
C GLY A 107 -5.34 -7.08 22.63
N THR A 108 -5.14 -6.13 21.71
CA THR A 108 -6.05 -5.88 20.59
C THR A 108 -5.49 -6.46 19.29
N PRO A 109 -6.32 -6.78 18.28
CA PRO A 109 -5.82 -7.16 16.96
C PRO A 109 -4.90 -6.11 16.31
N ALA A 110 -4.96 -4.86 16.77
CA ALA A 110 -4.09 -3.78 16.33
C ALA A 110 -2.64 -3.88 16.83
N GLU A 111 -2.35 -4.77 17.79
CA GLU A 111 -0.99 -5.03 18.27
C GLU A 111 -0.09 -5.56 17.14
N SER A 112 -0.64 -6.32 16.19
CA SER A 112 0.13 -6.91 15.08
C SER A 112 0.24 -6.02 13.84
N LEU A 113 -0.46 -4.88 13.79
CA LEU A 113 -0.36 -3.91 12.69
C LEU A 113 1.10 -3.51 12.42
N HIS A 114 1.93 -3.39 13.47
CA HIS A 114 3.34 -3.05 13.31
C HIS A 114 4.09 -4.05 12.44
N ASN A 115 3.94 -5.34 12.77
CA ASN A 115 4.67 -6.42 12.12
C ASN A 115 4.26 -6.52 10.66
N GLU A 116 2.97 -6.33 10.37
CA GLU A 116 2.45 -6.31 9.01
C GLU A 116 2.97 -5.10 8.22
N LEU A 117 2.94 -3.89 8.80
CA LEU A 117 3.52 -2.70 8.16
C LEU A 117 5.01 -2.87 7.89
N SER A 118 5.78 -3.36 8.88
CA SER A 118 7.22 -3.61 8.76
C SER A 118 7.54 -4.64 7.68
N HIS A 119 6.79 -5.75 7.66
CA HIS A 119 6.91 -6.81 6.66
C HIS A 119 6.73 -6.27 5.23
N PHE A 120 5.66 -5.52 4.97
CA PHE A 120 5.40 -5.00 3.62
C PHE A 120 6.37 -3.90 3.21
N TRP A 121 6.78 -3.05 4.16
CA TRP A 121 7.80 -2.05 3.90
C TRP A 121 9.14 -2.67 3.55
N ARG A 122 9.49 -3.84 4.09
CA ARG A 122 10.71 -4.56 3.67
C ARG A 122 10.62 -5.02 2.20
N ILE A 123 9.44 -5.47 1.76
CA ILE A 123 9.21 -5.94 0.38
C ILE A 123 9.27 -4.81 -0.66
N LEU A 124 8.68 -3.65 -0.33
CA LEU A 124 8.46 -2.54 -1.26
C LEU A 124 9.40 -1.35 -1.04
N GLY A 125 9.86 -1.14 0.19
CA GLY A 125 10.53 0.08 0.61
C GLY A 125 12.01 0.16 0.32
N TRP A 126 12.67 -0.97 0.04
CA TRP A 126 14.06 -0.94 -0.38
C TRP A 126 14.23 -0.19 -1.70
N GLU A 127 13.32 -0.43 -2.65
CA GLU A 127 13.34 0.18 -3.98
C GLU A 127 12.86 1.64 -3.93
N GLU A 128 11.84 1.95 -3.12
CA GLU A 128 11.30 3.31 -2.97
C GLU A 128 12.31 4.30 -2.35
N LEU A 129 13.10 3.83 -1.39
CA LEU A 129 13.92 4.68 -0.52
C LEU A 129 15.39 4.75 -0.92
N SER A 130 15.90 3.78 -1.69
CA SER A 130 17.34 3.64 -1.88
C SER A 130 17.96 4.62 -2.89
N GLU A 131 17.28 5.10 -3.94
CA GLU A 131 17.94 5.87 -5.04
C GLU A 131 19.19 5.17 -5.64
N ILE A 132 19.50 3.93 -5.23
CA ILE A 132 20.70 3.16 -5.58
C ILE A 132 20.53 2.50 -6.96
N THR A 133 19.31 2.39 -7.47
CA THR A 133 19.04 1.96 -8.84
C THR A 133 18.67 3.16 -9.71
N GLU A 134 19.38 3.29 -10.82
CA GLU A 134 19.10 4.28 -11.85
C GLU A 134 17.63 4.20 -12.28
N LYS A 135 16.97 5.37 -12.30
CA LYS A 135 15.72 5.71 -13.00
C LYS A 135 14.88 4.50 -13.43
N SER A 136 13.85 4.20 -12.64
CA SER A 136 12.73 3.37 -13.06
C SER A 136 12.38 3.61 -14.54
N LYS A 137 12.40 2.57 -15.38
CA LYS A 137 11.98 2.64 -16.79
C LYS A 137 10.53 3.09 -17.00
N HIS A 138 9.76 3.27 -15.93
CA HIS A 138 8.40 3.79 -15.97
C HIS A 138 8.35 5.20 -16.55
N ILE A 139 7.33 5.44 -17.35
CA ILE A 139 7.06 6.77 -17.90
C ILE A 139 6.68 7.68 -16.71
N PRO A 140 7.40 8.78 -16.45
CA PRO A 140 7.09 9.65 -15.32
C PRO A 140 5.64 10.12 -15.33
N GLY A 141 4.98 10.04 -14.17
CA GLY A 141 3.60 10.49 -14.00
C GLY A 141 2.53 9.50 -14.52
N THR A 142 2.89 8.24 -14.77
CA THR A 142 1.89 7.16 -14.91
C THR A 142 1.56 6.55 -13.55
N LEU A 143 0.45 5.80 -13.49
CA LEU A 143 0.09 5.04 -12.29
C LEU A 143 1.19 4.04 -11.88
N ASP A 144 1.85 3.39 -12.83
CA ASP A 144 2.95 2.47 -12.54
C ASP A 144 4.14 3.19 -11.88
N ASP A 145 4.50 4.39 -12.36
CA ASP A 145 5.53 5.22 -11.72
C ASP A 145 5.09 5.67 -10.32
N ILE A 146 3.82 5.97 -10.09
CA ILE A 146 3.32 6.27 -8.73
C ILE A 146 3.46 5.04 -7.83
N GLU A 147 3.01 3.87 -8.27
CA GLU A 147 3.06 2.65 -7.47
C GLU A 147 4.50 2.28 -7.10
N ALA A 148 5.45 2.48 -8.02
CA ALA A 148 6.87 2.31 -7.75
C ALA A 148 7.41 3.33 -6.72
N ASN A 149 6.94 4.58 -6.72
CA ASN A 149 7.47 5.65 -5.86
C ASN A 149 6.66 5.87 -4.56
N CYS A 150 5.48 5.26 -4.43
CA CYS A 150 4.55 5.48 -3.31
C CYS A 150 3.94 4.17 -2.79
N GLY A 151 4.50 3.02 -3.17
CA GLY A 151 3.98 1.69 -2.85
C GLY A 151 3.78 1.48 -1.34
N ASN A 152 4.72 1.93 -0.51
CA ASN A 152 4.60 1.80 0.95
C ASN A 152 3.44 2.59 1.52
N LEU A 153 3.26 3.84 1.09
CA LEU A 153 2.17 4.68 1.54
C LEU A 153 0.83 4.08 1.12
N ILE A 154 0.71 3.67 -0.15
CA ILE A 154 -0.50 3.03 -0.69
C ILE A 154 -0.84 1.78 0.11
N ARG A 155 0.15 0.93 0.42
CA ARG A 155 -0.06 -0.30 1.19
C ARG A 155 -0.47 0.00 2.63
N THR A 156 0.26 0.89 3.30
CA THR A 156 -0.04 1.33 4.68
C THR A 156 -1.49 1.81 4.79
N MET A 157 -1.92 2.65 3.85
CA MET A 157 -3.30 3.14 3.82
C MET A 157 -4.32 2.04 3.52
N THR A 158 -4.00 1.09 2.64
CA THR A 158 -4.88 -0.04 2.30
C THR A 158 -5.08 -0.98 3.51
N LEU A 159 -4.01 -1.32 4.21
CA LEU A 159 -4.05 -2.10 5.45
C LEU A 159 -4.89 -1.41 6.51
N LEU A 160 -4.59 -0.13 6.78
CA LEU A 160 -5.35 0.63 7.77
C LEU A 160 -6.82 0.70 7.42
N LYS A 161 -7.16 0.86 6.13
CA LYS A 161 -8.55 0.80 5.66
C LYS A 161 -9.22 -0.53 5.99
N GLU A 162 -8.55 -1.66 5.76
CA GLU A 162 -9.08 -2.98 6.12
C GLU A 162 -9.35 -3.07 7.63
N TYR A 163 -8.37 -2.69 8.46
CA TYR A 163 -8.55 -2.63 9.92
C TYR A 163 -9.69 -1.71 10.36
N TRP A 164 -9.82 -0.54 9.73
CA TRP A 164 -10.87 0.44 9.99
C TRP A 164 -12.26 -0.10 9.64
N GLU A 165 -12.39 -0.73 8.48
CA GLU A 165 -13.65 -1.34 8.01
C GLU A 165 -14.07 -2.50 8.92
N GLU A 166 -13.14 -3.36 9.35
CA GLU A 166 -13.42 -4.50 10.22
C GLU A 166 -13.75 -4.10 11.65
N SER A 167 -12.94 -3.22 12.22
CA SER A 167 -13.10 -2.75 13.60
C SER A 167 -14.17 -1.68 13.73
N LYS A 168 -14.67 -1.14 12.60
CA LYS A 168 -15.60 -0.01 12.53
C LYS A 168 -15.05 1.22 13.27
N ILE A 169 -13.76 1.47 13.12
CA ILE A 169 -13.01 2.59 13.68
C ILE A 169 -12.42 3.42 12.53
N GLY A 170 -12.02 4.66 12.81
CA GLY A 170 -11.29 5.47 11.83
C GLY A 170 -12.19 6.18 10.81
N PRO A 171 -11.58 6.77 9.76
CA PRO A 171 -12.28 7.60 8.79
C PRO A 171 -13.13 6.80 7.83
N LYS A 172 -14.24 7.41 7.40
CA LYS A 172 -15.10 6.82 6.37
C LYS A 172 -14.55 7.11 4.98
N LEU A 173 -13.99 6.07 4.36
CA LEU A 173 -13.48 6.13 3.00
C LEU A 173 -14.58 5.83 1.98
N VAL A 174 -14.62 6.61 0.89
CA VAL A 174 -15.58 6.41 -0.21
C VAL A 174 -14.82 6.06 -1.47
N ASN A 175 -14.79 4.77 -1.76
CA ASN A 175 -14.18 4.24 -2.99
C ASN A 175 -15.00 4.68 -4.21
N PRO A 176 -14.31 4.98 -5.32
CA PRO A 176 -14.99 5.37 -6.54
C PRO A 176 -15.59 4.18 -7.29
N GLU A 177 -16.60 4.43 -8.13
CA GLU A 177 -17.24 3.38 -8.96
C GLU A 177 -16.30 2.88 -10.09
N LYS A 178 -16.63 1.76 -10.75
CA LYS A 178 -15.92 1.37 -11.98
C LYS A 178 -16.38 2.24 -13.15
N ASN A 179 -15.48 2.50 -14.12
CA ASN A 179 -15.75 3.31 -15.32
C ASN A 179 -16.14 4.77 -15.02
N ILE A 180 -15.30 5.43 -14.23
CA ILE A 180 -15.52 6.82 -13.84
C ILE A 180 -15.39 7.70 -15.08
N LYS A 181 -16.42 8.50 -15.31
CA LYS A 181 -16.34 9.56 -16.32
C LYS A 181 -15.61 10.75 -15.71
N THR A 182 -14.44 11.01 -16.24
CA THR A 182 -13.61 12.15 -15.86
C THR A 182 -13.50 13.16 -16.99
N SER A 183 -13.24 14.42 -16.65
CA SER A 183 -12.90 15.46 -17.61
C SER A 183 -11.82 16.35 -17.04
N ILE A 184 -10.84 16.70 -17.87
CA ILE A 184 -9.78 17.64 -17.53
C ILE A 184 -9.93 18.92 -18.34
N GLU A 185 -9.92 20.05 -17.64
CA GLU A 185 -9.82 21.39 -18.21
C GLU A 185 -8.47 21.99 -17.78
N SER A 186 -7.72 22.57 -18.72
CA SER A 186 -6.45 23.24 -18.39
C SER A 186 -6.27 24.58 -19.09
N THR A 187 -5.63 25.50 -18.37
CA THR A 187 -5.26 26.85 -18.76
C THR A 187 -3.78 27.08 -18.43
N ASP A 188 -3.21 28.22 -18.81
CA ASP A 188 -1.82 28.57 -18.48
C ASP A 188 -1.57 28.79 -16.98
N GLY A 189 -2.63 28.84 -16.16
CA GLY A 189 -2.53 29.06 -14.73
C GLY A 189 -2.99 27.91 -13.83
N TYR A 190 -3.84 27.01 -14.34
CA TYR A 190 -4.36 25.90 -13.56
C TYR A 190 -4.83 24.76 -14.44
N ALA A 191 -4.95 23.57 -13.85
CA ALA A 191 -5.70 22.46 -14.41
C ALA A 191 -6.67 21.91 -13.38
N PHE A 192 -7.77 21.37 -13.87
CA PHE A 192 -8.92 21.02 -13.07
C PHE A 192 -9.55 19.72 -13.58
N VAL A 193 -9.85 18.83 -12.65
CA VAL A 193 -10.42 17.50 -12.87
C VAL A 193 -11.84 17.48 -12.33
N ARG A 194 -12.81 16.99 -13.12
CA ARG A 194 -14.13 16.57 -12.62
C ARG A 194 -14.30 15.09 -12.79
N GLN A 195 -14.78 14.45 -11.73
CA GLN A 195 -15.39 13.13 -11.77
C GLN A 195 -16.91 13.31 -11.75
N LEU A 196 -17.57 12.85 -12.80
CA LEU A 196 -18.99 13.13 -13.06
C LEU A 196 -19.94 12.09 -12.44
N ASN A 197 -19.43 10.89 -12.12
CA ASN A 197 -20.20 9.80 -11.50
C ASN A 197 -19.85 9.66 -10.01
N TYR A 198 -20.56 8.77 -9.29
CA TYR A 198 -20.36 8.62 -7.85
C TYR A 198 -18.96 8.08 -7.49
N PRO A 199 -18.33 8.60 -6.42
CA PRO A 199 -18.65 9.84 -5.73
C PRO A 199 -18.30 11.05 -6.59
N TYR A 200 -19.10 12.12 -6.53
CA TYR A 200 -18.84 13.31 -7.33
C TYR A 200 -17.63 14.04 -6.74
N ALA A 201 -16.51 13.99 -7.45
CA ALA A 201 -15.25 14.57 -6.99
C ALA A 201 -14.74 15.64 -7.96
N SER A 202 -13.99 16.58 -7.42
CA SER A 202 -13.38 17.67 -8.18
C SER A 202 -12.03 18.00 -7.58
N ALA A 203 -11.03 18.21 -8.44
CA ALA A 203 -9.68 18.52 -8.01
C ALA A 203 -9.08 19.63 -8.84
N ILE A 204 -8.25 20.47 -8.24
CA ILE A 204 -7.55 21.56 -8.91
C ILE A 204 -6.07 21.54 -8.56
N VAL A 205 -5.23 21.75 -9.58
CA VAL A 205 -3.79 22.00 -9.46
C VAL A 205 -3.53 23.41 -9.98
N THR A 206 -2.78 24.20 -9.21
CA THR A 206 -2.43 25.58 -9.57
C THR A 206 -1.03 25.94 -9.09
N GLY A 207 -0.38 26.90 -9.76
CA GLY A 207 0.86 27.50 -9.28
C GLY A 207 0.64 28.45 -8.10
N ARG A 208 1.73 28.92 -7.50
CA ARG A 208 1.72 29.99 -6.50
C ARG A 208 1.47 31.37 -7.13
N ASP A 209 0.94 32.28 -6.32
CA ASP A 209 0.63 33.66 -6.70
C ASP A 209 1.79 34.46 -7.32
N LYS A 210 3.04 34.19 -6.91
CA LYS A 210 4.23 34.87 -7.42
C LYS A 210 4.78 34.14 -8.65
N GLY A 211 4.78 34.79 -9.81
CA GLY A 211 5.26 34.20 -11.08
C GLY A 211 4.17 33.49 -11.89
N TYR A 212 2.91 33.93 -11.74
CA TYR A 212 1.73 33.42 -12.44
C TYR A 212 1.36 34.32 -13.64
N PRO A 213 1.00 33.74 -14.81
CA PRO A 213 1.15 32.33 -15.18
C PRO A 213 2.62 31.97 -15.44
N LYS A 214 2.96 30.67 -15.37
CA LYS A 214 4.28 30.16 -15.77
C LYS A 214 4.33 29.98 -17.30
N ALA A 215 5.48 30.22 -17.92
CA ALA A 215 5.71 29.79 -19.30
C ALA A 215 5.52 28.26 -19.40
N ASN A 216 4.75 27.79 -20.39
CA ASN A 216 4.33 26.38 -20.55
C ASN A 216 3.48 25.80 -19.40
N GLY A 217 2.89 26.64 -18.55
CA GLY A 217 2.08 26.19 -17.40
C GLY A 217 0.94 25.27 -17.78
N LYS A 218 0.29 25.48 -18.94
CA LYS A 218 -0.87 24.67 -19.36
C LYS A 218 -0.58 23.18 -19.49
N GLN A 219 0.54 22.82 -20.12
CA GLN A 219 0.90 21.41 -20.32
C GLN A 219 1.31 20.78 -18.99
N ASP A 220 2.12 21.50 -18.22
CA ASP A 220 2.59 21.09 -16.90
C ASP A 220 1.42 20.84 -15.93
N TYR A 221 0.50 21.79 -15.76
CA TYR A 221 -0.67 21.59 -14.91
C TYR A 221 -1.55 20.44 -15.41
N LYS A 222 -1.69 20.29 -16.74
CA LYS A 222 -2.49 19.20 -17.33
C LYS A 222 -1.93 17.83 -16.97
N GLU A 223 -0.61 17.63 -17.01
CA GLU A 223 0.02 16.37 -16.61
C GLU A 223 -0.25 16.04 -15.14
N LYS A 224 -0.15 17.03 -14.25
CA LYS A 224 -0.44 16.85 -12.82
C LYS A 224 -1.93 16.58 -12.57
N ALA A 225 -2.81 17.21 -13.33
CA ALA A 225 -4.25 16.91 -13.30
C ALA A 225 -4.58 15.51 -13.83
N GLN A 226 -3.88 15.03 -14.87
CA GLN A 226 -4.00 13.64 -15.36
C GLN A 226 -3.56 12.63 -14.29
N LEU A 227 -2.56 12.97 -13.48
CA LEU A 227 -2.16 12.15 -12.35
C LEU A 227 -3.26 12.07 -11.27
N LEU A 228 -3.80 13.22 -10.87
CA LEU A 228 -4.92 13.27 -9.91
C LEU A 228 -6.16 12.57 -10.43
N GLU A 229 -6.45 12.68 -11.72
CA GLU A 229 -7.53 11.95 -12.39
C GLU A 229 -7.35 10.44 -12.22
N GLN A 230 -6.17 9.90 -12.56
CA GLN A 230 -5.85 8.48 -12.39
C GLN A 230 -6.01 8.03 -10.94
N LEU A 231 -5.49 8.83 -10.00
CA LEU A 231 -5.56 8.55 -8.56
C LEU A 231 -6.99 8.60 -8.02
N LEU A 232 -7.77 9.62 -8.34
CA LEU A 232 -9.19 9.73 -7.96
C LEU A 232 -10.04 8.64 -8.61
N SER A 233 -9.60 8.14 -9.76
CA SER A 233 -10.27 7.03 -10.42
C SER A 233 -10.01 5.69 -9.73
N LYS A 234 -8.95 5.61 -8.93
CA LYS A 234 -8.51 4.39 -8.29
C LYS A 234 -8.82 4.34 -6.80
N PHE A 235 -8.57 5.43 -6.09
CA PHE A 235 -8.58 5.47 -4.65
C PHE A 235 -9.68 6.42 -4.12
N PRO A 236 -10.09 6.27 -2.84
CA PRO A 236 -10.81 7.33 -2.12
C PRO A 236 -10.13 8.68 -2.27
N ALA A 237 -10.91 9.77 -2.25
CA ALA A 237 -10.38 11.13 -2.44
C ALA A 237 -9.25 11.48 -1.45
N GLU A 238 -9.37 11.02 -0.21
CA GLU A 238 -8.32 11.08 0.80
C GLU A 238 -7.01 10.47 0.32
N PHE A 239 -7.08 9.22 -0.13
CA PHE A 239 -5.91 8.44 -0.52
C PHE A 239 -5.30 9.03 -1.77
N ALA A 240 -6.13 9.33 -2.78
CA ALA A 240 -5.69 10.00 -4.00
C ALA A 240 -4.94 11.31 -3.70
N PHE A 241 -5.46 12.11 -2.76
CA PHE A 241 -4.81 13.35 -2.33
C PHE A 241 -3.47 13.11 -1.63
N LEU A 242 -3.42 12.19 -0.67
CA LEU A 242 -2.20 11.91 0.10
C LEU A 242 -1.12 11.24 -0.74
N VAL A 243 -1.49 10.32 -1.64
CA VAL A 243 -0.57 9.70 -2.61
C VAL A 243 0.02 10.78 -3.51
N PHE A 244 -0.80 11.70 -4.03
CA PHE A 244 -0.30 12.79 -4.85
C PHE A 244 0.66 13.71 -4.09
N GLU A 245 0.32 14.08 -2.84
CA GLU A 245 1.17 14.90 -1.97
C GLU A 245 2.52 14.22 -1.67
N TYR A 246 2.52 12.91 -1.42
CA TYR A 246 3.75 12.15 -1.19
C TYR A 246 4.57 11.97 -2.47
N TYR A 247 3.93 11.66 -3.60
CA TYR A 247 4.59 11.57 -4.90
C TYR A 247 5.25 12.90 -5.30
N ALA A 248 4.58 14.02 -5.05
CA ALA A 248 5.19 15.33 -5.25
C ALA A 248 6.41 15.59 -4.36
N PHE A 249 6.39 15.05 -3.12
CA PHE A 249 7.54 15.08 -2.23
C PHE A 249 8.71 14.25 -2.80
N THR A 250 8.46 13.01 -3.24
CA THR A 250 9.51 12.13 -3.78
C THR A 250 10.11 12.68 -5.08
N LYS A 251 9.30 13.35 -5.93
CA LYS A 251 9.76 14.01 -7.15
C LYS A 251 10.33 15.42 -6.94
N GLY A 252 10.32 15.96 -5.71
CA GLY A 252 10.91 17.27 -5.40
C GLY A 252 10.12 18.48 -5.92
N TRP A 253 8.83 18.32 -6.19
CA TRP A 253 7.96 19.37 -6.76
C TRP A 253 7.67 20.55 -5.83
N SER A 254 8.10 20.49 -4.57
CA SER A 254 7.98 21.61 -3.63
C SER A 254 8.66 22.89 -4.13
N THR A 255 9.76 22.74 -4.88
CA THR A 255 10.49 23.86 -5.50
C THR A 255 9.69 24.54 -6.62
N GLU A 256 8.76 23.81 -7.22
CA GLU A 256 7.90 24.28 -8.30
C GLU A 256 6.66 25.01 -7.77
N ASN A 257 6.43 25.01 -6.45
CA ASN A 257 5.41 25.79 -5.74
C ASN A 257 3.97 25.53 -6.21
N TYR A 258 3.59 24.26 -6.39
CA TYR A 258 2.20 23.87 -6.67
C TYR A 258 1.32 23.92 -5.42
N ASN A 259 0.02 24.16 -5.64
CA ASN A 259 -1.03 24.00 -4.66
C ASN A 259 -2.09 23.04 -5.22
N ILE A 260 -2.71 22.25 -4.36
CA ILE A 260 -3.80 21.34 -4.73
C ILE A 260 -5.00 21.50 -3.80
N ALA A 261 -6.20 21.36 -4.37
CA ALA A 261 -7.43 21.18 -3.63
C ALA A 261 -8.23 20.02 -4.23
N VAL A 262 -8.82 19.19 -3.37
CA VAL A 262 -9.75 18.12 -3.75
C VAL A 262 -11.01 18.27 -2.91
N ALA A 263 -12.18 18.09 -3.51
CA ALA A 263 -13.45 18.00 -2.80
C ALA A 263 -14.29 16.85 -3.37
N GLN A 264 -14.97 16.12 -2.48
CA GLN A 264 -15.76 14.95 -2.81
C GLN A 264 -17.11 15.02 -2.09
N GLU A 265 -18.18 14.99 -2.87
CA GLU A 265 -19.54 14.79 -2.38
C GLU A 265 -19.86 13.29 -2.31
N TYR A 266 -20.40 12.84 -1.19
CA TYR A 266 -20.70 11.44 -0.92
C TYR A 266 -21.95 11.24 -0.05
N ILE A 267 -22.35 9.98 0.16
CA ILE A 267 -23.47 9.62 1.06
C ILE A 267 -22.93 8.84 2.27
N ASP A 268 -23.29 9.27 3.47
CA ASP A 268 -22.92 8.63 4.73
C ASP A 268 -23.69 7.31 4.96
N GLN A 269 -23.43 6.64 6.09
CA GLN A 269 -24.06 5.33 6.38
C GLN A 269 -25.54 5.43 6.73
N HIS A 270 -26.00 6.63 7.12
CA HIS A 270 -27.38 6.93 7.46
C HIS A 270 -28.17 7.45 6.25
N GLY A 271 -27.52 7.56 5.09
CA GLY A 271 -28.13 8.10 3.88
C GLY A 271 -28.06 9.62 3.78
N ASN A 272 -27.36 10.30 4.70
CA ASN A 272 -27.18 11.75 4.63
C ASN A 272 -26.12 12.09 3.58
N ARG A 273 -26.33 13.20 2.89
CA ARG A 273 -25.40 13.71 1.89
C ARG A 273 -24.34 14.56 2.60
N LYS A 274 -23.08 14.30 2.30
CA LYS A 274 -21.92 14.94 2.91
C LYS A 274 -21.00 15.48 1.82
N ILE A 275 -20.21 16.49 2.15
CA ILE A 275 -19.07 16.93 1.34
C ILE A 275 -17.84 17.08 2.20
N LYS A 276 -16.75 16.48 1.74
CA LYS A 276 -15.43 16.61 2.35
C LYS A 276 -14.44 17.20 1.37
N GLY A 277 -13.40 17.83 1.88
CA GLY A 277 -12.35 18.39 1.04
C GLY A 277 -11.00 18.46 1.72
N TYR A 278 -9.96 18.61 0.90
CA TYR A 278 -8.56 18.54 1.26
C TYR A 278 -7.79 19.59 0.48
N THR A 279 -6.89 20.33 1.14
CA THR A 279 -6.01 21.29 0.47
C THR A 279 -4.60 21.28 1.01
N VAL A 280 -3.65 21.50 0.12
CA VAL A 280 -2.29 21.96 0.44
C VAL A 280 -2.02 23.24 -0.34
N GLY A 281 -1.44 24.22 0.35
CA GLY A 281 -1.24 25.57 -0.15
C GLY A 281 -2.39 26.51 0.19
N ARG A 282 -2.48 27.61 -0.55
CA ARG A 282 -3.37 28.73 -0.21
C ARG A 282 -4.74 28.62 -0.88
N PHE A 283 -5.70 28.07 -0.17
CA PHE A 283 -7.09 27.94 -0.63
C PHE A 283 -8.09 28.36 0.45
N ALA A 284 -9.28 28.74 0.01
CA ALA A 284 -10.46 28.81 0.86
C ALA A 284 -11.64 28.09 0.18
N PHE A 285 -12.39 27.35 0.99
CA PHE A 285 -13.63 26.71 0.62
C PHE A 285 -14.79 27.52 1.15
N LEU A 286 -15.67 27.95 0.23
CA LEU A 286 -16.83 28.76 0.52
C LEU A 286 -18.08 27.95 0.21
N LEU A 287 -18.99 27.82 1.17
CA LEU A 287 -20.29 27.22 0.92
C LEU A 287 -21.31 28.33 0.74
N THR A 288 -21.95 28.35 -0.42
CA THR A 288 -23.04 29.27 -0.74
C THR A 288 -24.38 28.53 -0.64
N GLN A 289 -25.26 29.06 0.20
CA GLN A 289 -26.62 28.57 0.47
C GLN A 289 -27.61 29.73 0.27
N ASP A 290 -28.92 29.44 0.32
CA ASP A 290 -29.96 30.48 0.23
C ASP A 290 -29.81 31.57 1.30
N ALA A 291 -29.31 31.20 2.48
CA ALA A 291 -29.08 32.11 3.60
C ALA A 291 -27.81 32.99 3.46
N GLY A 292 -26.90 32.68 2.53
CA GLY A 292 -25.64 33.41 2.35
C GLY A 292 -24.45 32.52 2.01
N THR A 293 -23.26 33.13 2.01
CA THR A 293 -21.99 32.42 1.81
C THR A 293 -21.22 32.34 3.12
N SER A 294 -20.63 31.19 3.45
CA SER A 294 -19.81 30.98 4.64
C SER A 294 -18.46 30.34 4.29
N ILE A 295 -17.43 30.60 5.11
CA ILE A 295 -16.13 29.94 4.99
C ILE A 295 -16.21 28.61 5.73
N ILE A 296 -16.03 27.50 5.02
CA ILE A 296 -16.02 26.16 5.61
C ILE A 296 -14.62 25.75 6.06
N SER A 297 -13.63 26.09 5.24
CA SER A 297 -12.24 25.76 5.50
C SER A 297 -11.34 26.74 4.78
N ASN A 298 -10.22 27.10 5.40
CA ASN A 298 -9.23 27.93 4.76
C ASN A 298 -7.82 27.54 5.19
N SER A 299 -6.87 27.78 4.31
CA SER A 299 -5.45 27.70 4.57
C SER A 299 -4.80 28.96 4.04
N ASP A 300 -4.31 29.83 4.93
CA ASP A 300 -3.37 30.90 4.56
C ASP A 300 -1.92 30.39 4.55
N ASN A 301 -1.71 29.07 4.63
CA ASN A 301 -0.37 28.51 4.64
C ASN A 301 0.24 28.53 3.23
N HIS A 302 1.51 28.93 3.17
CA HIS A 302 2.30 29.04 1.95
C HIS A 302 3.08 27.77 1.60
N VAL A 303 2.87 26.71 2.37
CA VAL A 303 3.59 25.44 2.19
C VAL A 303 3.09 24.79 0.90
N PRO A 304 3.97 24.59 -0.10
CA PRO A 304 3.58 23.98 -1.35
C PRO A 304 3.43 22.47 -1.19
N VAL A 305 2.80 21.88 -2.21
CA VAL A 305 2.67 20.43 -2.35
C VAL A 305 4.03 19.75 -2.37
N GLY A 306 4.13 18.63 -1.65
CA GLY A 306 5.36 17.85 -1.53
C GLY A 306 6.44 18.51 -0.68
N SER A 307 6.11 19.49 0.17
CA SER A 307 7.10 20.15 1.03
C SER A 307 7.76 19.15 2.00
N PRO A 308 9.11 19.15 2.09
CA PRO A 308 9.85 18.28 3.02
C PRO A 308 9.80 18.77 4.47
N ASP A 309 9.64 20.09 4.68
CA ASP A 309 9.76 20.69 6.00
C ASP A 309 8.45 20.65 6.80
N LYS A 310 7.30 20.65 6.10
CA LYS A 310 5.98 20.76 6.72
C LYS A 310 4.90 20.06 5.90
N THR A 311 4.09 19.25 6.56
CA THR A 311 2.81 18.75 6.02
C THR A 311 1.68 19.72 6.36
N SER A 312 1.18 20.43 5.35
CA SER A 312 0.19 21.51 5.52
C SER A 312 -1.21 21.16 5.03
N VAL A 313 -1.58 19.89 5.14
CA VAL A 313 -2.93 19.48 4.74
C VAL A 313 -3.96 20.11 5.68
N THR A 314 -5.00 20.67 5.09
CA THR A 314 -6.23 21.14 5.75
C THR A 314 -7.41 20.37 5.16
N SER A 315 -8.37 19.99 5.99
CA SER A 315 -9.56 19.26 5.56
C SER A 315 -10.83 19.75 6.25
N PHE A 316 -11.96 19.32 5.71
CA PHE A 316 -13.29 19.48 6.31
C PHE A 316 -14.17 18.31 5.89
N ASP A 317 -15.23 18.07 6.67
CA ASP A 317 -16.32 17.15 6.33
C ASP A 317 -17.62 17.71 6.92
N ILE A 318 -18.57 18.09 6.06
CA ILE A 318 -19.79 18.80 6.45
C ILE A 318 -21.02 18.22 5.75
N ASP A 319 -22.20 18.56 6.28
CA ASP A 319 -23.46 18.29 5.59
C ASP A 319 -23.53 19.02 4.24
N ALA A 320 -24.06 18.31 3.25
CA ALA A 320 -24.27 18.83 1.90
C ALA A 320 -25.76 18.79 1.58
N GLU A 321 -26.35 19.94 1.30
CA GLU A 321 -27.75 20.04 0.87
C GLU A 321 -27.80 20.27 -0.65
N ALA A 322 -28.82 19.70 -1.30
CA ALA A 322 -28.99 19.85 -2.73
C ALA A 322 -29.25 21.33 -3.09
N GLY A 323 -28.58 21.82 -4.13
CA GLY A 323 -28.69 23.21 -4.58
C GLY A 323 -27.63 24.15 -4.01
N ASN A 324 -27.00 23.81 -2.88
CA ASN A 324 -25.86 24.56 -2.35
C ASN A 324 -24.67 24.50 -3.31
N VAL A 325 -23.78 25.50 -3.26
CA VAL A 325 -22.60 25.59 -4.11
C VAL A 325 -21.35 25.68 -3.26
N LEU A 326 -20.45 24.70 -3.38
CA LEU A 326 -19.10 24.79 -2.82
C LEU A 326 -18.18 25.47 -3.83
N SER A 327 -17.63 26.62 -3.47
CA SER A 327 -16.64 27.36 -4.25
C SER A 327 -15.25 27.18 -3.65
N ILE A 328 -14.29 26.74 -4.46
CA ILE A 328 -12.87 26.69 -4.12
C ILE A 328 -12.21 27.92 -4.72
N VAL A 329 -11.65 28.77 -3.85
CA VAL A 329 -10.91 29.97 -4.25
C VAL A 329 -9.45 29.83 -3.86
N HIS A 330 -8.56 30.41 -4.66
CA HIS A 330 -7.12 30.28 -4.52
C HIS A 330 -6.43 31.64 -4.32
N GLY A 331 -5.26 31.60 -3.67
CA GLY A 331 -4.31 32.70 -3.72
C GLY A 331 -4.73 33.93 -2.93
N GLU A 332 -4.41 35.12 -3.44
CA GLU A 332 -4.71 36.40 -2.78
C GLU A 332 -6.20 36.61 -2.47
N THR A 333 -7.12 36.07 -3.27
CA THR A 333 -8.56 36.06 -2.95
C THR A 333 -8.85 35.21 -1.72
N ALA A 334 -8.29 34.00 -1.65
CA ALA A 334 -8.43 33.15 -0.46
C ALA A 334 -7.85 33.86 0.79
N ARG A 335 -6.66 34.46 0.67
CA ARG A 335 -6.03 35.24 1.76
C ARG A 335 -6.92 36.40 2.22
N PHE A 336 -7.48 37.14 1.27
CA PHE A 336 -8.34 38.27 1.58
C PHE A 336 -9.60 37.83 2.33
N ILE A 337 -10.27 36.77 1.85
CA ILE A 337 -11.46 36.23 2.50
C ILE A 337 -11.14 35.69 3.90
N THR A 338 -10.01 35.01 4.07
CA THR A 338 -9.55 34.56 5.40
C THR A 338 -9.32 35.72 6.37
N ARG A 339 -8.78 36.85 5.90
CA ARG A 339 -8.50 38.03 6.74
C ARG A 339 -9.73 38.90 7.00
N PHE A 340 -10.70 38.86 6.09
CA PHE A 340 -11.94 39.64 6.18
C PHE A 340 -13.16 38.74 5.98
N PRO A 341 -13.48 37.86 6.95
CA PRO A 341 -14.59 36.91 6.81
C PRO A 341 -15.94 37.56 6.53
N ASP A 342 -16.16 38.78 7.03
CA ASP A 342 -17.40 39.56 6.83
C ASP A 342 -17.72 39.83 5.36
N VAL A 343 -16.72 39.74 4.46
CA VAL A 343 -16.91 39.84 3.01
C VAL A 343 -17.88 38.76 2.49
N CYS A 344 -17.94 37.60 3.16
CA CYS A 344 -18.88 36.53 2.82
C CYS A 344 -20.35 36.95 2.97
N ASN A 345 -20.67 37.91 3.86
CA ASN A 345 -22.02 38.46 4.00
C ASN A 345 -22.48 39.25 2.76
N VAL A 346 -21.52 39.72 1.95
CA VAL A 346 -21.79 40.51 0.73
C VAL A 346 -21.83 39.60 -0.52
N LEU A 347 -21.24 38.40 -0.45
CA LEU A 347 -21.17 37.42 -1.54
C LEU A 347 -22.47 36.58 -1.69
N THR A 348 -23.63 37.21 -1.52
CA THR A 348 -24.95 36.57 -1.48
C THR A 348 -25.29 35.85 -2.80
N GLY A 349 -25.02 34.55 -2.86
CA GLY A 349 -25.59 33.64 -3.85
C GLY A 349 -25.03 33.73 -5.28
N ASN A 350 -24.28 34.78 -5.65
CA ASN A 350 -23.94 35.01 -7.05
C ASN A 350 -22.45 34.78 -7.34
N LYS A 351 -22.14 33.74 -8.11
CA LYS A 351 -20.80 33.46 -8.68
C LYS A 351 -20.15 34.71 -9.30
N ASN A 352 -20.94 35.62 -9.88
CA ASN A 352 -20.45 36.86 -10.47
C ASN A 352 -19.87 37.84 -9.43
N GLN A 353 -20.40 37.89 -8.20
CA GLN A 353 -19.82 38.72 -7.14
C GLN A 353 -18.46 38.19 -6.69
N LEU A 354 -18.31 36.87 -6.60
CA LEU A 354 -17.02 36.24 -6.30
C LEU A 354 -16.01 36.47 -7.43
N ILE A 355 -16.44 36.36 -8.70
CA ILE A 355 -15.64 36.71 -9.87
C ILE A 355 -15.20 38.19 -9.82
N ASN A 356 -16.10 39.10 -9.46
CA ASN A 356 -15.81 40.53 -9.35
C ASN A 356 -14.81 40.81 -8.23
N LEU A 357 -14.97 40.17 -7.07
CA LEU A 357 -14.02 40.26 -5.95
C LEU A 357 -12.64 39.74 -6.36
N THR A 358 -12.56 38.58 -7.00
CA THR A 358 -11.29 38.05 -7.51
C THR A 358 -10.65 39.02 -8.49
N SER A 359 -11.43 39.59 -9.42
CA SER A 359 -10.94 40.55 -10.42
C SER A 359 -10.44 41.86 -9.78
N ALA A 360 -11.06 42.31 -8.70
CA ALA A 360 -10.65 43.52 -7.97
C ALA A 360 -9.40 43.33 -7.12
N LEU A 361 -9.15 42.10 -6.64
CA LEU A 361 -8.00 41.75 -5.80
C LEU A 361 -6.78 41.26 -6.60
N THR A 362 -6.94 40.93 -7.88
CA THR A 362 -5.85 40.40 -8.70
C THR A 362 -4.80 41.45 -9.06
N VAL A 363 -3.53 41.10 -8.81
CA VAL A 363 -2.31 41.82 -9.23
C VAL A 363 -1.77 41.29 -10.58
N ALA A 364 -2.42 40.29 -11.21
CA ALA A 364 -1.93 39.64 -12.43
C ALA A 364 -2.98 39.62 -13.56
N HIS A 365 -2.50 39.69 -14.80
CA HIS A 365 -3.27 39.86 -16.04
C HIS A 365 -4.19 38.67 -16.45
N GLU A 366 -4.38 37.65 -15.59
CA GLU A 366 -5.25 36.50 -15.85
C GLU A 366 -6.14 36.14 -14.64
N LYS A 367 -7.40 35.77 -14.91
CA LYS A 367 -8.40 35.39 -13.91
C LYS A 367 -7.99 34.09 -13.22
N LYS A 368 -7.70 34.14 -11.92
CA LYS A 368 -7.47 32.93 -11.11
C LYS A 368 -8.75 32.09 -11.01
N PRO A 369 -8.64 30.76 -10.97
CA PRO A 369 -9.78 29.85 -11.01
C PRO A 369 -10.66 29.98 -9.78
N ILE A 370 -11.97 30.05 -10.02
CA ILE A 370 -13.01 29.75 -9.02
C ILE A 370 -13.64 28.44 -9.48
N VAL A 371 -13.38 27.37 -8.74
CA VAL A 371 -14.00 26.07 -9.00
C VAL A 371 -15.29 25.99 -8.20
N THR A 372 -16.41 25.75 -8.87
CA THR A 372 -17.73 25.62 -8.25
C THR A 372 -18.25 24.19 -8.38
N ILE A 373 -18.57 23.56 -7.26
CA ILE A 373 -19.21 22.24 -7.16
C ILE A 373 -20.65 22.49 -6.73
N ILE A 374 -21.59 22.15 -7.61
CA ILE A 374 -23.02 22.19 -7.28
C ILE A 374 -23.36 20.91 -6.53
N LEU A 375 -23.82 21.05 -5.29
CA LEU A 375 -24.17 19.94 -4.41
C LEU A 375 -25.55 19.36 -4.77
N GLY A 376 -25.77 18.11 -4.41
CA GLY A 376 -26.98 17.37 -4.75
C GLY A 376 -26.80 16.37 -5.90
N LYS A 377 -25.58 16.19 -6.42
CA LYS A 377 -25.34 15.35 -7.60
C LYS A 377 -24.94 13.92 -7.27
N ALA A 378 -24.39 13.67 -6.08
CA ALA A 378 -24.12 12.31 -5.63
C ALA A 378 -25.45 11.51 -5.57
N THR A 379 -25.60 10.51 -6.44
CA THR A 379 -26.70 9.53 -6.37
C THR A 379 -26.16 8.27 -5.72
N LYS A 380 -27.02 7.55 -5.00
CA LYS A 380 -26.61 6.41 -4.15
C LYS A 380 -25.85 5.38 -4.98
N LYS A 381 -24.65 5.04 -4.49
CA LYS A 381 -23.72 4.01 -4.99
C LYS A 381 -24.43 2.84 -5.64
N GLN A 382 -24.14 2.54 -6.92
CA GLN A 382 -24.13 1.14 -7.33
C GLN A 382 -22.78 0.60 -6.85
N VAL A 383 -22.79 -0.17 -5.76
CA VAL A 383 -21.59 -0.88 -5.36
C VAL A 383 -21.35 -1.83 -6.52
N VAL A 384 -20.29 -1.60 -7.31
CA VAL A 384 -19.80 -2.64 -8.19
C VAL A 384 -19.12 -3.64 -7.28
N GLU A 385 -19.92 -4.44 -6.59
CA GLU A 385 -19.45 -5.67 -5.99
C GLU A 385 -18.77 -6.47 -7.09
N ILE A 386 -17.76 -7.25 -6.72
CA ILE A 386 -17.24 -8.28 -7.63
C ILE A 386 -18.42 -9.21 -7.90
N ASN A 387 -19.10 -8.95 -9.02
CA ASN A 387 -20.30 -9.66 -9.41
C ASN A 387 -19.91 -10.98 -10.05
N GLU A 388 -20.85 -11.92 -10.09
CA GLU A 388 -20.60 -13.26 -10.61
C GLU A 388 -20.07 -13.23 -12.06
N ASP A 389 -20.60 -12.35 -12.90
CA ASP A 389 -20.15 -12.16 -14.29
C ASP A 389 -18.66 -11.79 -14.38
N GLY A 390 -18.18 -10.87 -13.54
CA GLY A 390 -16.78 -10.46 -13.51
C GLY A 390 -15.85 -11.57 -13.03
N ILE A 391 -16.32 -12.39 -12.08
CA ILE A 391 -15.62 -13.60 -11.66
C ILE A 391 -15.54 -14.58 -12.83
N ASP A 392 -16.66 -14.89 -13.47
CA ASP A 392 -16.73 -15.85 -14.57
C ASP A 392 -15.86 -15.46 -15.76
N GLN A 393 -15.86 -14.18 -16.13
CA GLN A 393 -14.98 -13.68 -17.18
C GLN A 393 -13.51 -13.85 -16.81
N SER A 394 -13.13 -13.62 -15.56
CA SER A 394 -11.74 -13.75 -15.10
C SER A 394 -11.30 -15.21 -15.07
N LEU A 395 -12.13 -16.10 -14.52
CA LEU A 395 -11.87 -17.54 -14.47
C LEU A 395 -11.83 -18.16 -15.87
N SER A 396 -12.67 -17.68 -16.80
CA SER A 396 -12.66 -18.16 -18.20
C SER A 396 -11.31 -17.92 -18.90
N LYS A 397 -10.59 -16.83 -18.56
CA LYS A 397 -9.23 -16.57 -19.07
C LYS A 397 -8.23 -17.62 -18.56
N VAL A 398 -8.30 -17.95 -17.28
CA VAL A 398 -7.48 -18.98 -16.64
C VAL A 398 -7.74 -20.35 -17.26
N VAL A 399 -9.01 -20.74 -17.36
CA VAL A 399 -9.44 -21.98 -18.01
C VAL A 399 -8.94 -22.07 -19.45
N LYS A 400 -9.07 -21.00 -20.23
CA LYS A 400 -8.59 -20.94 -21.61
C LYS A 400 -7.08 -21.13 -21.70
N PHE A 401 -6.32 -20.47 -20.82
CA PHE A 401 -4.86 -20.59 -20.72
C PHE A 401 -4.45 -22.04 -20.41
N LEU A 402 -4.99 -22.62 -19.34
CA LEU A 402 -4.68 -24.00 -18.92
C LEU A 402 -4.95 -25.01 -20.04
N ARG A 403 -6.07 -24.85 -20.76
CA ARG A 403 -6.39 -25.70 -21.93
C ARG A 403 -5.38 -25.52 -23.07
N THR A 404 -4.97 -24.28 -23.34
CA THR A 404 -4.05 -23.96 -24.44
C THR A 404 -2.67 -24.56 -24.18
N ASN A 405 -2.20 -24.50 -22.92
CA ASN A 405 -0.92 -25.03 -22.48
C ASN A 405 -0.97 -26.51 -22.07
N LYS A 406 -2.10 -27.20 -22.29
CA LYS A 406 -2.30 -28.63 -21.99
C LYS A 406 -1.95 -29.01 -20.54
N ILE A 407 -2.24 -28.11 -19.60
CA ILE A 407 -2.04 -28.34 -18.18
C ILE A 407 -3.05 -29.38 -17.69
N ASN A 408 -2.55 -30.41 -17.01
CA ASN A 408 -3.36 -31.51 -16.49
C ASN A 408 -3.35 -31.61 -14.95
N VAL A 409 -2.43 -30.89 -14.29
CA VAL A 409 -2.38 -30.76 -12.83
C VAL A 409 -2.33 -29.28 -12.47
N VAL A 410 -3.12 -28.88 -11.48
CA VAL A 410 -3.09 -27.54 -10.90
C VAL A 410 -2.94 -27.65 -9.40
N SER A 411 -1.92 -27.01 -8.82
CA SER A 411 -1.92 -26.71 -7.40
C SER A 411 -2.62 -25.37 -7.21
N LEU A 412 -3.72 -25.37 -6.46
CA LEU A 412 -4.56 -24.19 -6.24
C LEU A 412 -4.36 -23.73 -4.79
N GLU A 413 -3.97 -22.46 -4.64
CA GLU A 413 -3.98 -21.75 -3.37
C GLU A 413 -5.12 -20.73 -3.38
N ALA A 414 -5.95 -20.77 -2.33
CA ALA A 414 -6.95 -19.75 -2.04
C ALA A 414 -7.15 -19.68 -0.52
N GLY A 415 -7.39 -18.49 0.02
CA GLY A 415 -7.46 -18.30 1.48
C GLY A 415 -6.08 -18.30 2.14
N HIS A 416 -5.12 -17.61 1.55
CA HIS A 416 -3.89 -17.24 2.25
C HIS A 416 -4.25 -16.33 3.44
N ILE A 417 -3.71 -16.60 4.62
CA ILE A 417 -3.98 -15.81 5.83
C ILE A 417 -2.82 -15.83 6.81
N HIS A 418 -2.61 -14.71 7.51
CA HIS A 418 -1.73 -14.63 8.68
C HIS A 418 -2.40 -15.27 9.91
N ALA A 419 -1.65 -16.01 10.71
CA ALA A 419 -2.18 -16.74 11.85
C ALA A 419 -2.55 -15.87 13.05
N ASP A 420 -2.40 -14.56 12.99
CA ASP A 420 -2.73 -13.61 14.06
C ASP A 420 -4.11 -12.96 13.91
N ARG A 421 -4.81 -13.22 12.79
CA ARG A 421 -6.07 -12.54 12.45
C ARG A 421 -7.22 -13.49 12.12
N LYS A 422 -8.41 -12.90 12.08
CA LYS A 422 -9.61 -13.57 11.57
C LYS A 422 -9.75 -13.37 10.07
N PRO A 423 -10.40 -14.29 9.34
CA PRO A 423 -10.59 -14.15 7.91
C PRO A 423 -11.41 -12.91 7.55
N THR A 424 -10.82 -12.03 6.74
CA THR A 424 -11.46 -10.82 6.22
C THR A 424 -12.54 -11.16 5.19
N ASN A 425 -13.38 -10.19 4.82
CA ASN A 425 -14.34 -10.40 3.72
C ASN A 425 -13.64 -10.63 2.37
N LEU A 426 -12.46 -10.03 2.17
CA LEU A 426 -11.67 -10.23 0.96
C LEU A 426 -11.09 -11.65 0.89
N GLN A 427 -10.62 -12.17 2.02
CA GLN A 427 -10.14 -13.56 2.12
C GLN A 427 -11.28 -14.57 1.90
N LYS A 428 -12.47 -14.33 2.46
CA LYS A 428 -13.66 -15.15 2.19
C LYS A 428 -14.05 -15.14 0.71
N LEU A 429 -13.97 -13.97 0.07
CA LEU A 429 -14.19 -13.85 -1.37
C LEU A 429 -13.14 -14.64 -2.15
N GLY A 430 -11.87 -14.60 -1.75
CA GLY A 430 -10.80 -15.40 -2.34
C GLY A 430 -11.04 -16.90 -2.25
N ILE A 431 -11.45 -17.39 -1.07
CA ILE A 431 -11.87 -18.79 -0.88
C ILE A 431 -13.01 -19.16 -1.83
N THR A 432 -14.01 -18.28 -1.95
CA THR A 432 -15.17 -18.50 -2.84
C THR A 432 -14.76 -18.54 -4.32
N ILE A 433 -13.86 -17.65 -4.75
CA ILE A 433 -13.31 -17.64 -6.11
C ILE A 433 -12.50 -18.91 -6.37
N GLY A 434 -11.68 -19.33 -5.41
CA GLY A 434 -10.93 -20.58 -5.45
C GLY A 434 -11.84 -21.80 -5.62
N ALA A 435 -12.92 -21.89 -4.83
CA ALA A 435 -13.92 -22.96 -4.92
C ALA A 435 -14.59 -23.01 -6.30
N LYS A 436 -14.94 -21.84 -6.84
CA LYS A 436 -15.54 -21.71 -8.17
C LYS A 436 -14.56 -22.13 -9.26
N LEU A 437 -13.30 -21.73 -9.18
CA LEU A 437 -12.26 -22.16 -10.11
C LEU A 437 -12.04 -23.68 -10.04
N TYR A 438 -11.89 -24.24 -8.83
CA TYR A 438 -11.77 -25.68 -8.61
C TYR A 438 -12.89 -26.45 -9.31
N SER A 439 -14.14 -26.04 -9.12
CA SER A 439 -15.30 -26.67 -9.76
C SER A 439 -15.22 -26.64 -11.30
N GLN A 440 -14.77 -25.53 -11.89
CA GLN A 440 -14.59 -25.42 -13.34
C GLN A 440 -13.45 -26.31 -13.85
N LEU A 441 -12.35 -26.42 -13.09
CA LEU A 441 -11.19 -27.25 -13.44
C LEU A 441 -11.50 -28.75 -13.33
N GLU A 442 -12.24 -29.18 -12.31
CA GLU A 442 -12.69 -30.58 -12.20
C GLU A 442 -13.62 -30.98 -13.36
N GLN A 443 -14.54 -30.10 -13.76
CA GLN A 443 -15.39 -30.34 -14.93
C GLN A 443 -14.60 -30.51 -16.23
N MET A 444 -13.37 -29.98 -16.29
CA MET A 444 -12.45 -30.17 -17.41
C MET A 444 -11.58 -31.44 -17.29
N GLY A 445 -11.69 -32.18 -16.18
CA GLY A 445 -10.85 -33.34 -15.89
C GLY A 445 -9.41 -32.98 -15.51
N ILE A 446 -9.16 -31.74 -15.07
CA ILE A 446 -7.86 -31.34 -14.52
C ILE A 446 -7.78 -31.83 -13.08
N ASN A 447 -6.65 -32.46 -12.72
CA ASN A 447 -6.38 -32.84 -11.33
C ASN A 447 -5.99 -31.59 -10.52
N VAL A 448 -6.82 -31.18 -9.57
CA VAL A 448 -6.58 -29.99 -8.76
C VAL A 448 -6.22 -30.40 -7.34
N LYS A 449 -5.09 -29.89 -6.82
CA LYS A 449 -4.70 -30.02 -5.42
C LYS A 449 -4.97 -28.70 -4.70
N LYS A 450 -5.86 -28.70 -3.71
CA LYS A 450 -6.20 -27.49 -2.92
C LYS A 450 -5.24 -27.33 -1.74
N GLN A 451 -4.22 -26.49 -1.89
CA GLN A 451 -3.10 -26.35 -0.96
C GLN A 451 -2.93 -24.87 -0.51
N PRO A 452 -3.81 -24.35 0.37
CA PRO A 452 -3.65 -23.01 0.95
C PRO A 452 -2.38 -22.91 1.82
N MET A 453 -1.85 -21.69 1.94
CA MET A 453 -0.72 -21.36 2.80
C MET A 453 -1.20 -20.55 4.02
N ILE A 454 -0.62 -20.83 5.20
CA ILE A 454 -0.79 -20.06 6.43
C ILE A 454 0.54 -19.41 6.80
N ASP A 455 0.51 -18.09 6.93
CA ASP A 455 1.63 -17.27 7.34
C ASP A 455 1.66 -17.19 8.88
N GLU A 456 2.58 -17.91 9.51
CA GLU A 456 2.61 -18.06 10.97
C GLU A 456 4.00 -17.98 11.59
N ASP A 457 5.07 -17.86 10.80
CA ASP A 457 6.43 -17.89 11.35
C ASP A 457 6.81 -16.56 12.01
N HIS A 458 6.33 -15.44 11.46
CA HIS A 458 6.68 -14.08 11.90
C HIS A 458 5.53 -13.32 12.57
N VAL A 459 4.40 -13.98 12.82
CA VAL A 459 3.22 -13.42 13.52
C VAL A 459 2.85 -14.25 14.74
N ILE A 460 1.98 -13.69 15.61
CA ILE A 460 1.45 -14.43 16.75
C ILE A 460 0.48 -15.49 16.24
N ASN A 461 0.77 -16.77 16.45
CA ASN A 461 -0.09 -17.88 16.00
C ASN A 461 -1.35 -18.03 16.88
N SER A 462 -2.34 -17.16 16.69
CA SER A 462 -3.62 -17.10 17.43
C SER A 462 -4.80 -17.71 16.67
N LEU A 463 -4.59 -18.14 15.42
CA LEU A 463 -5.62 -18.67 14.53
C LEU A 463 -6.27 -19.93 15.10
N ASP A 464 -7.59 -19.98 15.01
CA ASP A 464 -8.36 -21.21 15.23
C ASP A 464 -8.42 -21.99 13.91
N TYR A 465 -7.48 -22.91 13.73
CA TYR A 465 -7.35 -23.71 12.51
C TYR A 465 -8.57 -24.59 12.22
N VAL A 466 -9.25 -25.10 13.27
CA VAL A 466 -10.45 -25.91 13.10
C VAL A 466 -11.59 -25.05 12.55
N SER A 467 -11.82 -23.89 13.18
CA SER A 467 -12.83 -22.94 12.69
C SER A 467 -12.48 -22.42 11.29
N TYR A 468 -11.20 -22.23 10.98
CA TYR A 468 -10.75 -21.78 9.66
C TYR A 468 -11.00 -22.84 8.57
N LEU A 469 -10.62 -24.09 8.80
CA LEU A 469 -10.90 -25.18 7.87
C LEU A 469 -12.40 -25.40 7.66
N ASN A 470 -13.21 -25.32 8.73
CA ASN A 470 -14.66 -25.39 8.62
C ASN A 470 -15.23 -24.24 7.78
N LEU A 471 -14.68 -23.03 7.90
CA LEU A 471 -15.05 -21.90 7.04
C LEU A 471 -14.72 -22.20 5.58
N MET A 472 -13.50 -22.65 5.27
CA MET A 472 -13.10 -22.97 3.90
C MET A 472 -14.01 -24.04 3.29
N TYR A 473 -14.26 -25.12 4.02
CA TYR A 473 -15.20 -26.18 3.64
C TYR A 473 -16.61 -25.64 3.36
N SER A 474 -17.13 -24.79 4.25
CA SER A 474 -18.48 -24.20 4.09
C SER A 474 -18.61 -23.29 2.87
N LEU A 475 -17.49 -22.73 2.39
CA LEU A 475 -17.41 -21.92 1.18
C LEU A 475 -17.08 -22.75 -0.08
N GLY A 476 -17.12 -24.08 0.02
CA GLY A 476 -16.88 -25.00 -1.10
C GLY A 476 -15.41 -25.26 -1.42
N TYR A 477 -14.49 -24.88 -0.52
CA TYR A 477 -13.05 -25.08 -0.67
C TYR A 477 -12.52 -26.04 0.39
N ASP A 478 -12.63 -27.34 0.14
CA ASP A 478 -12.10 -28.36 1.03
C ASP A 478 -10.59 -28.52 0.83
N ALA A 479 -9.79 -27.95 1.73
CA ALA A 479 -8.33 -27.96 1.64
C ALA A 479 -7.77 -29.38 1.86
N GLU A 480 -6.93 -29.84 0.94
CA GLU A 480 -6.27 -31.15 1.06
C GLU A 480 -5.06 -31.09 2.00
N GLU A 481 -4.40 -29.94 2.05
CA GLU A 481 -3.20 -29.71 2.84
C GLU A 481 -3.07 -28.22 3.18
N LEU A 482 -2.86 -27.89 4.46
CA LEU A 482 -2.47 -26.54 4.90
C LEU A 482 -0.95 -26.47 4.94
N ILE A 483 -0.32 -25.67 4.09
CA ILE A 483 1.14 -25.46 4.12
C ILE A 483 1.44 -24.28 5.06
N PHE A 484 2.47 -24.41 5.91
CA PHE A 484 2.82 -23.38 6.89
C PHE A 484 4.12 -22.66 6.49
N GLU A 485 4.21 -21.36 6.78
CA GLU A 485 5.42 -20.56 6.52
C GLU A 485 6.65 -21.14 7.24
N SER A 486 6.51 -21.64 8.46
CA SER A 486 7.62 -22.24 9.20
C SER A 486 8.01 -23.64 8.73
N SER A 487 7.41 -24.16 7.65
CA SER A 487 7.67 -25.51 7.16
C SER A 487 9.14 -25.69 6.78
N PRO A 488 9.87 -26.60 7.44
CA PRO A 488 11.28 -26.79 7.12
C PRO A 488 11.46 -27.47 5.77
N VAL A 489 10.46 -28.16 5.24
CA VAL A 489 10.50 -28.70 3.86
C VAL A 489 10.61 -27.56 2.85
N ILE A 490 9.72 -26.56 2.97
CA ILE A 490 9.72 -25.40 2.08
C ILE A 490 11.03 -24.62 2.23
N ARG A 491 11.51 -24.46 3.47
CA ARG A 491 12.79 -23.82 3.77
C ARG A 491 13.97 -24.51 3.08
N GLU A 492 14.12 -25.83 3.17
CA GLU A 492 15.25 -26.52 2.54
C GLU A 492 15.18 -26.47 1.00
N ILE A 493 13.99 -26.45 0.40
CA ILE A 493 13.82 -26.22 -1.04
C ILE A 493 14.28 -24.80 -1.41
N ALA A 494 13.91 -23.80 -0.61
CA ALA A 494 14.35 -22.42 -0.80
C ALA A 494 15.88 -22.30 -0.65
N VAL A 495 16.49 -22.95 0.35
CA VAL A 495 17.96 -23.00 0.51
C VAL A 495 18.63 -23.63 -0.70
N ALA A 496 18.17 -24.79 -1.16
CA ALA A 496 18.70 -25.45 -2.35
C ALA A 496 18.59 -24.54 -3.60
N THR A 497 17.52 -23.75 -3.67
CA THR A 497 17.31 -22.76 -4.73
C THR A 497 18.35 -21.64 -4.69
N ILE A 498 18.63 -21.09 -3.51
CA ILE A 498 19.65 -20.06 -3.30
C ILE A 498 21.02 -20.59 -3.75
N VAL A 499 21.39 -21.79 -3.33
CA VAL A 499 22.66 -22.42 -3.70
C VAL A 499 22.79 -22.62 -5.20
N THR A 500 21.75 -23.11 -5.85
CA THR A 500 21.75 -23.27 -7.31
C THR A 500 22.01 -21.94 -8.01
N LEU A 501 21.30 -20.88 -7.62
CA LEU A 501 21.49 -19.56 -8.24
C LEU A 501 22.86 -18.97 -7.94
N LEU A 502 23.34 -19.07 -6.69
CA LEU A 502 24.70 -18.63 -6.32
C LEU A 502 25.77 -19.32 -7.18
N SER A 503 25.57 -20.61 -7.49
CA SER A 503 26.50 -21.36 -8.33
C SER A 503 26.42 -21.02 -9.82
N GLN A 504 25.24 -20.70 -10.33
CA GLN A 504 24.99 -20.45 -11.75
C GLN A 504 25.31 -19.01 -12.16
N GLN A 505 25.06 -18.05 -11.27
CA GLN A 505 25.09 -16.61 -11.55
C GLN A 505 25.57 -15.81 -10.32
N PRO A 506 26.79 -16.07 -9.80
CA PRO A 506 27.30 -15.43 -8.59
C PRO A 506 27.36 -13.90 -8.69
N GLU A 507 27.58 -13.35 -9.88
CA GLU A 507 27.62 -11.90 -10.13
C GLU A 507 26.27 -11.20 -9.96
N SER A 508 25.17 -11.95 -9.97
CA SER A 508 23.83 -11.40 -9.73
C SER A 508 23.54 -11.18 -8.25
N PHE A 509 24.41 -11.67 -7.36
CA PHE A 509 24.27 -11.51 -5.92
C PHE A 509 25.08 -10.33 -5.40
N SER A 510 24.47 -9.57 -4.49
CA SER A 510 25.15 -8.49 -3.78
C SER A 510 24.80 -8.52 -2.30
N MET A 511 25.75 -8.07 -1.48
CA MET A 511 25.52 -7.83 -0.07
C MET A 511 25.03 -6.41 0.13
N ASN A 512 23.97 -6.27 0.93
CA ASN A 512 23.47 -5.00 1.35
C ASN A 512 23.46 -4.96 2.88
N GLY A 513 24.53 -4.42 3.48
CA GLY A 513 24.88 -4.75 4.86
C GLY A 513 25.01 -6.27 5.05
N ASN A 514 24.24 -6.84 5.97
CA ASN A 514 24.20 -8.29 6.20
C ASN A 514 23.15 -9.03 5.35
N ALA A 515 22.33 -8.33 4.57
CA ALA A 515 21.32 -8.96 3.73
C ALA A 515 21.93 -9.47 2.42
N LEU A 516 21.55 -10.69 2.01
CA LEU A 516 21.88 -11.23 0.69
C LEU A 516 20.77 -10.87 -0.29
N ILE A 517 21.12 -10.08 -1.30
CA ILE A 517 20.21 -9.60 -2.33
C ILE A 517 20.54 -10.29 -3.66
N PHE A 518 19.51 -10.78 -4.34
CA PHE A 518 19.56 -11.25 -5.71
C PHE A 518 19.04 -10.16 -6.66
N ASN A 519 19.91 -9.70 -7.56
CA ASN A 519 19.57 -8.75 -8.61
C ASN A 519 19.16 -9.57 -9.85
N VAL A 520 17.88 -9.53 -10.21
CA VAL A 520 17.35 -10.33 -11.31
C VAL A 520 17.98 -9.87 -12.63
N PRO A 521 18.69 -10.76 -13.36
CA PRO A 521 19.33 -10.42 -14.63
C PRO A 521 18.38 -9.73 -15.62
N ASP A 522 18.90 -8.75 -16.36
CA ASP A 522 18.19 -7.96 -17.38
C ASP A 522 16.95 -7.18 -16.90
N THR A 523 16.76 -7.07 -15.58
CA THR A 523 15.67 -6.29 -14.98
C THR A 523 16.18 -5.33 -13.89
N GLU A 524 15.28 -4.50 -13.38
CA GLU A 524 15.54 -3.63 -12.21
C GLU A 524 15.10 -4.28 -10.89
N LEU A 525 14.58 -5.53 -10.94
CA LEU A 525 14.02 -6.19 -9.77
C LEU A 525 15.11 -6.66 -8.81
N GLN A 526 14.94 -6.34 -7.52
CA GLN A 526 15.76 -6.86 -6.43
C GLN A 526 14.94 -7.76 -5.53
N VAL A 527 15.55 -8.87 -5.12
CA VAL A 527 14.93 -9.87 -4.27
C VAL A 527 15.82 -10.15 -3.06
N GLU A 528 15.32 -9.88 -1.85
CA GLU A 528 15.97 -10.30 -0.62
C GLU A 528 15.87 -11.83 -0.52
N PHE A 529 17.01 -12.52 -0.51
CA PHE A 529 17.08 -13.97 -0.31
C PHE A 529 17.31 -14.30 1.16
N ILE A 530 18.19 -13.56 1.83
CA ILE A 530 18.48 -13.72 3.25
C ILE A 530 18.50 -12.34 3.89
N LYS A 531 17.75 -12.16 4.98
CA LYS A 531 17.66 -10.88 5.70
C LYS A 531 18.96 -10.51 6.41
N ASP A 532 19.58 -11.48 7.09
CA ASP A 532 20.87 -11.31 7.76
C ASP A 532 21.64 -12.63 7.75
N ILE A 533 22.81 -12.63 7.10
CA ILE A 533 23.68 -13.80 6.97
C ILE A 533 24.48 -14.12 8.25
N THR A 534 24.50 -13.21 9.21
CA THR A 534 25.27 -13.31 10.47
C THR A 534 24.47 -13.91 11.61
N GLU A 535 23.15 -14.02 11.46
CA GLU A 535 22.26 -14.64 12.44
C GLU A 535 22.58 -16.13 12.62
N PRO A 536 22.44 -16.68 13.85
CA PRO A 536 22.68 -18.10 14.11
C PRO A 536 21.66 -19.00 13.43
N VAL A 537 20.50 -18.44 13.05
CA VAL A 537 19.52 -19.06 12.15
C VAL A 537 19.11 -18.01 11.13
N ILE A 538 19.54 -18.17 9.88
CA ILE A 538 19.26 -17.23 8.79
C ILE A 538 17.75 -17.14 8.53
N GLU A 539 17.24 -15.93 8.41
CA GLU A 539 15.85 -15.66 8.02
C GLU A 539 15.79 -15.51 6.49
N LEU A 540 14.93 -16.30 5.83
CA LEU A 540 14.75 -16.24 4.39
C LEU A 540 13.83 -15.07 4.02
N GLY A 541 14.08 -14.43 2.89
CA GLY A 541 13.14 -13.45 2.33
C GLY A 541 11.85 -14.11 1.81
N CYS A 542 10.74 -13.40 1.85
CA CYS A 542 9.41 -13.94 1.52
C CYS A 542 9.31 -14.43 0.06
N VAL A 543 9.97 -13.76 -0.89
CA VAL A 543 9.97 -14.18 -2.29
C VAL A 543 10.68 -15.53 -2.48
N ILE A 544 11.83 -15.74 -1.84
CA ILE A 544 12.56 -17.01 -1.98
C ILE A 544 11.84 -18.15 -1.26
N PHE A 545 11.14 -17.85 -0.16
CA PHE A 545 10.22 -18.79 0.47
C PHE A 545 9.09 -19.18 -0.50
N ASP A 546 8.43 -18.22 -1.14
CA ASP A 546 7.36 -18.48 -2.12
C ASP A 546 7.86 -19.28 -3.33
N VAL A 547 9.12 -19.09 -3.74
CA VAL A 547 9.76 -19.92 -4.78
C VAL A 547 9.86 -21.35 -4.29
N GLY A 548 10.36 -21.57 -3.06
CA GLY A 548 10.36 -22.89 -2.42
C GLY A 548 8.95 -23.51 -2.34
N LEU A 549 7.95 -22.72 -1.97
CA LEU A 549 6.54 -23.12 -1.88
C LEU A 549 5.99 -23.56 -3.24
N SER A 550 6.25 -22.77 -4.28
CA SER A 550 5.81 -23.05 -5.65
C SER A 550 6.48 -24.30 -6.21
N LEU A 551 7.78 -24.48 -5.93
CA LEU A 551 8.51 -25.69 -6.29
C LEU A 551 8.00 -26.92 -5.53
N TYR A 552 7.70 -26.82 -4.24
CA TYR A 552 7.08 -27.91 -3.49
C TYR A 552 5.72 -28.33 -4.06
N LYS A 553 4.86 -27.35 -4.38
CA LYS A 553 3.55 -27.60 -4.99
C LYS A 553 3.65 -28.31 -6.34
N ALA A 554 4.65 -27.94 -7.15
CA ALA A 554 4.90 -28.52 -8.47
C ALA A 554 5.67 -29.86 -8.43
N PHE A 555 6.56 -30.00 -7.45
CA PHE A 555 7.52 -31.10 -7.29
C PHE A 555 7.55 -31.54 -5.82
N PRO A 556 6.46 -32.15 -5.30
CA PRO A 556 6.39 -32.57 -3.90
C PRO A 556 7.47 -33.59 -3.52
N GLU A 557 8.04 -34.30 -4.51
CA GLU A 557 9.19 -35.17 -4.32
C GLU A 557 10.41 -34.45 -3.71
N LEU A 558 10.54 -33.12 -3.86
CA LEU A 558 11.62 -32.33 -3.27
C LEU A 558 11.62 -32.33 -1.73
N GLU A 559 10.59 -32.89 -1.09
CA GLU A 559 10.56 -33.17 0.34
C GLU A 559 11.80 -33.94 0.84
N TYR A 560 12.45 -34.74 -0.03
CA TYR A 560 13.66 -35.48 0.31
C TYR A 560 14.81 -34.57 0.81
N LEU A 561 14.87 -33.31 0.35
CA LEU A 561 15.86 -32.33 0.81
C LEU A 561 15.78 -32.14 2.33
N TYR A 562 14.58 -32.22 2.90
CA TYR A 562 14.37 -32.20 4.34
C TYR A 562 14.27 -33.60 4.98
N SER A 563 13.60 -34.57 4.38
CA SER A 563 13.40 -35.88 5.01
C SER A 563 13.37 -37.02 4.00
N ASN A 564 14.21 -38.04 4.24
CA ASN A 564 14.24 -39.27 3.43
C ASN A 564 13.08 -40.24 3.74
N VAL A 565 12.10 -39.86 4.56
CA VAL A 565 10.93 -40.69 4.90
C VAL A 565 9.80 -40.38 3.92
N PRO A 566 9.55 -41.20 2.89
CA PRO A 566 8.56 -40.89 1.87
C PRO A 566 7.15 -40.99 2.46
N GLY A 567 6.28 -40.05 2.10
CA GLY A 567 4.84 -40.11 2.40
C GLY A 567 4.42 -39.65 3.79
N LYS A 568 5.33 -39.08 4.59
CA LYS A 568 5.00 -38.49 5.90
C LYS A 568 4.63 -37.02 5.71
N ASN A 569 3.34 -36.69 5.68
CA ASN A 569 2.92 -35.30 5.52
C ASN A 569 3.27 -34.47 6.78
N ILE A 570 4.39 -33.74 6.72
CA ILE A 570 4.87 -32.89 7.81
C ILE A 570 3.84 -31.83 8.20
N HIS A 571 3.13 -31.28 7.22
CA HIS A 571 2.16 -30.22 7.43
C HIS A 571 0.94 -30.71 8.23
N GLN A 572 0.46 -31.93 7.98
CA GLN A 572 -0.59 -32.54 8.80
C GLN A 572 -0.15 -32.71 10.27
N GLU A 573 1.12 -33.05 10.50
CA GLU A 573 1.65 -33.13 11.86
C GLU A 573 1.85 -31.76 12.53
N MET A 574 2.22 -30.73 11.76
CA MET A 574 2.27 -29.35 12.25
C MET A 574 0.86 -28.87 12.64
N LEU A 575 -0.14 -29.09 11.77
CA LEU A 575 -1.54 -28.78 12.04
C LEU A 575 -2.04 -29.48 13.32
N LYS A 576 -1.66 -30.74 13.53
CA LYS A 576 -1.97 -31.47 14.76
C LYS A 576 -1.40 -30.78 16.00
N ILE A 577 -0.14 -30.36 15.97
CA ILE A 577 0.47 -29.59 17.08
C ILE A 577 -0.30 -28.29 17.31
N TYR A 578 -0.63 -27.56 16.25
CA TYR A 578 -1.31 -26.27 16.38
C TYR A 578 -2.74 -26.39 16.93
N ASN A 579 -3.44 -27.49 16.64
CA ASN A 579 -4.74 -27.81 17.22
C ASN A 579 -4.65 -28.28 18.68
N GLU A 580 -3.57 -28.96 19.07
CA GLU A 580 -3.39 -29.49 20.43
C GLU A 580 -2.96 -28.43 21.45
N LYS A 581 -2.20 -27.42 21.02
CA LYS A 581 -1.64 -26.38 21.92
C LYS A 581 -2.58 -25.19 22.05
N VAL A 582 -2.82 -24.78 23.29
CA VAL A 582 -3.75 -23.69 23.64
C VAL A 582 -3.09 -22.31 23.47
N SER A 583 -1.82 -22.14 23.86
CA SER A 583 -1.15 -20.84 23.75
C SER A 583 -0.36 -20.71 22.43
N SER A 584 -0.39 -19.51 21.85
CA SER A 584 0.35 -19.17 20.62
C SER A 584 1.86 -19.41 20.77
N ALA A 585 2.44 -19.08 21.92
CA ALA A 585 3.86 -19.30 22.18
C ALA A 585 4.24 -20.79 22.21
N GLU A 586 3.38 -21.65 22.78
CA GLU A 586 3.62 -23.10 22.81
C GLU A 586 3.46 -23.74 21.43
N ARG A 587 2.56 -23.22 20.58
CA ARG A 587 2.37 -23.69 19.20
C ARG A 587 3.67 -23.59 18.41
N SER A 588 4.21 -22.38 18.28
CA SER A 588 5.43 -22.13 17.50
C SER A 588 6.63 -22.85 18.11
N LYS A 589 6.77 -22.82 19.45
CA LYS A 589 7.85 -23.55 20.14
C LYS A 589 7.80 -25.06 19.88
N SER A 590 6.64 -25.69 20.07
CA SER A 590 6.49 -27.15 19.92
C SER A 590 6.71 -27.60 18.47
N SER A 591 6.26 -26.79 17.50
CA SER A 591 6.48 -27.06 16.09
C SER A 591 7.96 -26.98 15.72
N LYS A 592 8.64 -25.89 16.11
CA LYS A 592 10.09 -25.71 15.85
C LYS A 592 10.96 -26.74 16.56
N GLU A 593 10.56 -27.22 17.74
CA GLU A 593 11.24 -28.32 18.45
C GLU A 593 11.08 -29.66 17.74
N LYS A 594 9.89 -29.96 17.22
CA LYS A 594 9.61 -31.22 16.52
C LYS A 594 10.16 -31.25 15.09
N PHE A 595 10.15 -30.09 14.43
CA PHE A 595 10.52 -29.91 13.04
C PHE A 595 11.65 -28.86 12.92
N PRO A 596 12.84 -29.16 13.44
CA PRO A 596 13.95 -28.22 13.38
C PRO A 596 14.40 -28.01 11.94
N VAL A 597 14.83 -26.78 11.64
CA VAL A 597 15.51 -26.44 10.38
C VAL A 597 16.87 -27.15 10.31
N LYS A 598 17.29 -27.61 9.12
CA LYS A 598 18.62 -28.23 8.95
C LYS A 598 19.67 -27.17 8.67
N THR A 599 19.39 -26.31 7.69
CA THR A 599 20.29 -25.23 7.30
C THR A 599 20.02 -24.00 8.15
N LYS A 600 20.90 -23.74 9.11
CA LYS A 600 20.80 -22.65 10.07
C LYS A 600 21.66 -21.47 9.67
N THR A 601 22.92 -21.69 9.31
CA THR A 601 23.85 -20.57 9.06
C THR A 601 24.13 -20.36 7.58
N TYR A 602 24.66 -19.18 7.23
CA TYR A 602 25.12 -18.91 5.86
C TYR A 602 26.24 -19.85 5.41
N SER A 603 27.17 -20.21 6.31
CA SER A 603 28.24 -21.17 6.00
C SER A 603 27.72 -22.58 5.71
N GLU A 604 26.64 -23.00 6.40
CA GLU A 604 25.99 -24.29 6.14
C GLU A 604 25.31 -24.27 4.76
N LEU A 605 24.69 -23.14 4.39
CA LEU A 605 24.09 -22.92 3.08
C LEU A 605 25.13 -23.08 1.96
N GLU A 606 26.32 -22.50 2.08
CA GLU A 606 27.39 -22.61 1.07
C GLU A 606 27.83 -24.06 0.82
N SER A 607 27.61 -24.95 1.80
CA SER A 607 27.92 -26.38 1.71
C SER A 607 26.73 -27.27 1.33
N HIS A 608 25.53 -26.69 1.21
CA HIS A 608 24.30 -27.43 0.95
C HIS A 608 24.23 -27.88 -0.52
N GLU A 609 23.54 -28.99 -0.79
CA GLU A 609 23.29 -29.43 -2.17
C GLU A 609 22.30 -28.50 -2.87
N GLY A 610 22.60 -28.09 -4.10
CA GLY A 610 21.68 -27.31 -4.92
C GLY A 610 20.44 -28.11 -5.32
N LEU A 611 19.47 -27.43 -5.93
CA LEU A 611 18.32 -28.09 -6.55
C LEU A 611 18.77 -29.16 -7.56
N PRO A 612 18.12 -30.34 -7.57
CA PRO A 612 18.32 -31.31 -8.63
C PRO A 612 17.76 -30.76 -9.95
N GLN A 613 18.14 -31.38 -11.07
CA GLN A 613 17.50 -31.09 -12.35
C GLN A 613 16.03 -31.50 -12.28
N LEU A 614 15.13 -30.51 -12.41
CA LEU A 614 13.70 -30.74 -12.36
C LEU A 614 13.18 -31.15 -13.75
N PRO A 615 12.31 -32.17 -13.83
CA PRO A 615 11.70 -32.54 -15.10
C PRO A 615 10.67 -31.47 -15.52
N SER A 616 10.50 -31.28 -16.83
CA SER A 616 9.35 -30.52 -17.32
C SER A 616 8.05 -31.25 -16.97
N LYS A 617 7.10 -30.54 -16.36
CA LYS A 617 5.78 -31.05 -16.01
C LYS A 617 4.72 -30.11 -16.56
N ASN A 618 3.62 -30.67 -17.06
CA ASN A 618 2.43 -29.91 -17.47
C ASN A 618 1.58 -29.53 -16.23
N ILE A 619 2.22 -28.82 -15.30
CA ILE A 619 1.62 -28.37 -14.04
C ILE A 619 1.55 -26.86 -13.99
N ALA A 620 0.51 -26.33 -13.37
CA ALA A 620 0.42 -24.92 -13.01
C ALA A 620 0.25 -24.76 -11.49
N VAL A 621 0.86 -23.71 -10.95
CA VAL A 621 0.57 -23.20 -9.61
C VAL A 621 -0.35 -21.99 -9.78
N CYS A 622 -1.55 -22.09 -9.24
CA CYS A 622 -2.59 -21.07 -9.36
C CYS A 622 -2.87 -20.46 -7.98
N ASN A 623 -2.60 -19.18 -7.84
CA ASN A 623 -2.71 -18.46 -6.57
C ASN A 623 -3.86 -17.44 -6.65
N VAL A 624 -4.89 -17.63 -5.84
CA VAL A 624 -5.99 -16.67 -5.63
C VAL A 624 -5.69 -15.86 -4.39
N LEU A 625 -5.06 -14.71 -4.59
CA LEU A 625 -4.48 -13.89 -3.52
C LEU A 625 -5.05 -12.49 -3.55
N GLU A 626 -4.94 -11.81 -2.41
CA GLU A 626 -5.20 -10.37 -2.33
C GLU A 626 -4.22 -9.62 -3.24
N GLY A 627 -4.68 -8.53 -3.85
CA GLY A 627 -3.96 -7.90 -4.96
C GLY A 627 -2.58 -7.34 -4.62
N PHE A 628 -2.31 -7.13 -3.33
CA PHE A 628 -1.02 -6.64 -2.86
C PHE A 628 0.10 -7.68 -2.94
N TYR A 629 -0.20 -8.98 -3.08
CA TYR A 629 0.81 -10.00 -3.36
C TYR A 629 1.29 -10.00 -4.82
N ALA A 630 0.69 -9.20 -5.71
CA ALA A 630 1.05 -9.19 -7.13
C ALA A 630 2.54 -8.87 -7.39
N PRO A 631 3.19 -7.88 -6.74
CA PRO A 631 4.63 -7.63 -6.92
C PRO A 631 5.51 -8.81 -6.46
N GLN A 632 5.13 -9.47 -5.36
CA GLN A 632 5.82 -10.66 -4.87
C GLN A 632 5.71 -11.82 -5.88
N GLN A 633 4.55 -12.00 -6.49
CA GLN A 633 4.35 -12.99 -7.55
C GLN A 633 5.19 -12.68 -8.80
N GLU A 634 5.35 -11.41 -9.17
CA GLU A 634 6.23 -10.99 -10.27
C GLU A 634 7.71 -11.30 -9.97
N LYS A 635 8.18 -10.99 -8.75
CA LYS A 635 9.55 -11.33 -8.31
C LYS A 635 9.77 -12.84 -8.26
N LEU A 636 8.80 -13.62 -7.76
CA LEU A 636 8.84 -15.08 -7.79
C LEU A 636 9.04 -15.63 -9.22
N LYS A 637 8.25 -15.12 -10.17
CA LYS A 637 8.33 -15.54 -11.57
C LYS A 637 9.69 -15.23 -12.18
N ALA A 638 10.24 -14.06 -11.85
CA ALA A 638 11.57 -13.67 -12.29
C ALA A 638 12.64 -14.63 -11.75
N VAL A 639 12.58 -15.00 -10.47
CA VAL A 639 13.51 -15.98 -9.87
C VAL A 639 13.38 -17.37 -10.52
N LEU A 640 12.16 -17.86 -10.75
CA LEU A 640 11.93 -19.13 -11.46
C LEU A 640 12.49 -19.11 -12.89
N THR A 641 12.37 -17.98 -13.57
CA THR A 641 12.94 -17.78 -14.92
C THR A 641 14.46 -17.80 -14.88
N SER A 642 15.09 -17.14 -13.89
CA SER A 642 16.54 -17.18 -13.70
C SER A 642 17.08 -18.58 -13.37
N LEU A 643 16.29 -19.43 -12.73
CA LEU A 643 16.60 -20.86 -12.52
C LEU A 643 16.48 -21.71 -13.79
N GLY A 644 15.93 -21.16 -14.88
CA GLY A 644 15.58 -21.92 -16.08
C GLY A 644 14.43 -22.91 -15.86
N ILE A 645 13.57 -22.66 -14.85
CA ILE A 645 12.44 -23.52 -14.52
C ILE A 645 11.19 -22.99 -15.23
N ASP A 646 10.72 -23.76 -16.21
CA ASP A 646 9.46 -23.48 -16.92
C ASP A 646 8.27 -24.00 -16.10
N LEU A 647 7.78 -23.16 -15.19
CA LEU A 647 6.63 -23.42 -14.34
C LEU A 647 5.53 -22.39 -14.62
N ASN A 648 4.32 -22.86 -14.95
CA ASN A 648 3.18 -21.99 -15.20
C ASN A 648 2.69 -21.41 -13.86
N ILE A 649 2.83 -20.10 -13.68
CA ILE A 649 2.38 -19.40 -12.46
C ILE A 649 1.22 -18.48 -12.81
N ILE A 650 0.04 -18.86 -12.34
CA ILE A 650 -1.22 -18.15 -12.57
C ILE A 650 -1.58 -17.37 -11.31
N GLY A 651 -1.71 -16.06 -11.42
CA GLY A 651 -2.15 -15.19 -10.32
C GLY A 651 -3.56 -14.67 -10.59
N ILE A 652 -4.48 -14.86 -9.63
CA ILE A 652 -5.77 -14.18 -9.58
C ILE A 652 -5.71 -13.24 -8.37
N SER A 653 -5.47 -11.97 -8.66
CA SER A 653 -5.34 -10.90 -7.67
C SER A 653 -6.69 -10.25 -7.41
N ILE A 654 -7.15 -10.28 -6.17
CA ILE A 654 -8.39 -9.64 -5.73
C ILE A 654 -8.09 -8.21 -5.31
N THR A 655 -8.60 -7.24 -6.06
CA THR A 655 -8.44 -5.81 -5.78
C THR A 655 -9.80 -5.17 -5.49
N ASP A 656 -9.76 -3.98 -4.91
CA ASP A 656 -10.92 -3.09 -4.81
C ASP A 656 -11.53 -2.71 -6.18
N GLN A 657 -10.77 -2.84 -7.26
CA GLN A 657 -11.21 -2.62 -8.64
C GLN A 657 -11.73 -3.88 -9.35
N GLY A 658 -11.63 -5.07 -8.75
CA GLY A 658 -12.05 -6.34 -9.32
C GLY A 658 -10.94 -7.40 -9.32
N LEU A 659 -11.03 -8.35 -10.25
CA LEU A 659 -10.03 -9.40 -10.39
C LEU A 659 -9.02 -9.04 -11.48
N LYS A 660 -7.73 -9.07 -11.14
CA LYS A 660 -6.63 -9.01 -12.11
C LYS A 660 -6.08 -10.43 -12.29
N VAL A 661 -6.03 -10.90 -13.54
CA VAL A 661 -5.48 -12.22 -13.87
C VAL A 661 -4.12 -12.05 -14.54
N SER A 662 -3.11 -12.69 -13.99
CA SER A 662 -1.75 -12.79 -14.55
C SER A 662 -1.52 -14.23 -15.02
N LEU A 663 -1.21 -14.41 -16.30
CA LEU A 663 -1.02 -15.70 -16.95
C LEU A 663 0.40 -15.75 -17.49
N ASN A 664 1.27 -16.54 -16.87
CA ASN A 664 2.64 -16.74 -17.31
C ASN A 664 2.95 -18.22 -17.41
#